data_AF-A0AA41U443-F1
#
_entry.id   AF-A0AA41U443-F1
#
_cell.length_a   1.000
_cell.length_b   1.000
_cell.length_c   1.000
_cell.angle_alpha   90.00
_cell.angle_beta   90.00
_cell.angle_gamma   90.00
#
_symmetry.space_group_name_H-M   'P 1'
#
loop_
_entity.id
_entity.type
_entity.pdbx_description
1 polymer ?
#
loop_
_entity_poly.entity_id
_entity_poly.type
_entity_poly.pdbx_seq_one_letter_code
_entity_poly.pdbx_strand_id
1 'polypeptide(L)'
;MTPTHLVDPVESVLTEVAPAAPAPPLDPAELRRVLDAAHHDPHSVLGPHPVADADGVVLRVLRPWAERVVVVAEHGRYELAHEAEGLFCGVLPGEKVPDYRLEVTYEGTTLVTDDPYRFLPTLGEFDLHLISEGRHEKLWTVLGSHVRAYETQGETVTGTSFAVWAPNAQGVRLVGDFNYWDGTAHPMRSLGSSGVWELFVPDVGDGTKYKYEIMGRDGHLRQKADPMAFATEVPPQTASVVDTSWYAWGDDDWMAARAGRAHHAAPMSVYEVHLGSWRPGLDYRGLAEQLPAYVKDMGFTHVEFMPVAEHPFGGSWGYQVTSYYAPTSRFGSPDDFRHLVDALHRAGIGVIVDWVPAHFPKDAWALARFDGTPLYEHPDPRRGEHPDWGTLVFDYGRTEVRNFLVANAVFWAEEFHIDGLRVDAVASMLYLDYSREGGDWVPNSEGGRENWDAVALLQEMNATIYRRVPGIVTIAEESTAWDGVTRPTSHGGLGFGLKWNMGWMHDSLEYIQKEPVHRQYHHHDITFSLMYAWSENYVLPISHDEVVHGKKSLLHKMPGDRWQQMANVRAYLGFMWSHPGKQLLFMGSEFAQDAEWSEAHGLDWWLLEHAEHQGVQRLVRDLNHTYTASPALWSQDTTPDGFTWIDGGNAADNVLSFIRHGSDGELLVAVANFSPLVRHDFGLHLPRTGTWRETLNTDAATYGGSNVGNMGAITTDDSGWATITLPPLATIWLTL
;
A
#
# COMPACT_ATOMS: atom_id res chain seq x y z
N MET A 1 19.28 -6.68 25.37
CA MET A 1 19.61 -6.80 26.81
C MET A 1 18.36 -7.33 27.48
N THR A 2 18.40 -8.57 27.95
CA THR A 2 17.26 -9.30 28.51
C THR A 2 16.89 -8.70 29.88
N PRO A 3 15.68 -8.17 30.11
CA PRO A 3 15.24 -7.87 31.45
C PRO A 3 14.67 -9.15 32.05
N THR A 4 15.49 -9.80 32.87
CA THR A 4 15.05 -10.86 33.76
C THR A 4 14.21 -10.20 34.86
N HIS A 5 12.89 -10.17 34.70
CA HIS A 5 12.00 -9.78 35.79
C HIS A 5 11.96 -10.93 36.81
N LEU A 6 12.89 -10.88 37.76
CA LEU A 6 12.75 -11.57 39.04
C LEU A 6 11.65 -10.85 39.82
N VAL A 7 10.48 -11.46 39.88
CA VAL A 7 9.40 -11.07 40.79
C VAL A 7 9.87 -11.36 42.21
N ASP A 8 9.80 -10.36 43.09
CA ASP A 8 10.06 -10.52 44.52
C ASP A 8 9.10 -11.59 45.10
N PRO A 9 9.59 -12.53 45.92
CA PRO A 9 8.78 -13.62 46.43
C PRO A 9 7.78 -13.08 47.45
N VAL A 10 6.49 -13.26 47.15
CA VAL A 10 5.41 -13.07 48.13
C VAL A 10 5.65 -14.02 49.30
N GLU A 11 6.08 -13.48 50.44
CA GLU A 11 6.32 -14.25 51.66
C GLU A 11 4.99 -14.63 52.34
N SER A 12 4.67 -15.92 52.22
CA SER A 12 3.94 -16.80 53.15
C SER A 12 2.56 -16.37 53.69
N VAL A 13 1.50 -17.00 53.18
CA VAL A 13 0.61 -17.90 53.94
C VAL A 13 0.10 -18.98 52.96
N LEU A 14 0.15 -20.27 53.34
CA LEU A 14 -0.25 -21.49 52.61
C LEU A 14 0.86 -22.18 51.77
N THR A 15 1.80 -22.85 52.46
CA THR A 15 2.84 -23.72 51.84
C THR A 15 2.37 -25.12 51.43
N GLU A 16 1.19 -25.55 51.89
CA GLU A 16 0.70 -26.91 51.62
C GLU A 16 -0.14 -26.91 50.34
N VAL A 17 0.28 -27.69 49.34
CA VAL A 17 -0.49 -27.93 48.12
C VAL A 17 -1.50 -29.03 48.44
N ALA A 18 -2.78 -28.67 48.47
CA ALA A 18 -3.86 -29.64 48.67
C ALA A 18 -4.26 -30.26 47.31
N PRO A 19 -4.66 -31.54 47.24
CA PRO A 19 -5.28 -32.07 46.03
C PRO A 19 -6.65 -31.39 45.82
N ALA A 20 -6.94 -30.95 44.59
CA ALA A 20 -8.26 -30.49 44.23
C ALA A 20 -9.28 -31.64 44.31
N ALA A 21 -10.56 -31.32 44.57
CA ALA A 21 -11.59 -32.35 44.55
C ALA A 21 -11.80 -32.86 43.10
N PRO A 22 -12.22 -34.12 42.89
CA PRO A 22 -12.38 -34.67 41.54
C PRO A 22 -13.41 -33.88 40.72
N ALA A 23 -13.05 -33.49 39.50
CA ALA A 23 -13.97 -32.88 38.55
C ALA A 23 -14.88 -33.94 37.87
N PRO A 24 -16.10 -33.56 37.47
CA PRO A 24 -16.91 -34.40 36.58
C PRO A 24 -16.14 -34.64 35.27
N PRO A 25 -16.06 -35.90 34.79
CA PRO A 25 -15.35 -36.22 33.56
C PRO A 25 -16.00 -35.52 32.37
N LEU A 26 -15.18 -35.11 31.41
CA LEU A 26 -15.70 -34.58 30.16
C LEU A 26 -16.35 -35.68 29.32
N ASP A 27 -17.35 -35.30 28.52
CA ASP A 27 -17.84 -36.18 27.48
C ASP A 27 -16.68 -36.54 26.52
N PRO A 28 -16.48 -37.83 26.18
CA PRO A 28 -15.34 -38.24 25.36
C PRO A 28 -15.28 -37.56 23.98
N ALA A 29 -16.43 -37.22 23.38
CA ALA A 29 -16.45 -36.50 22.12
C ALA A 29 -16.00 -35.04 22.32
N GLU A 30 -16.39 -34.42 23.44
CA GLU A 30 -15.99 -33.06 23.77
C GLU A 30 -14.50 -32.94 24.05
N LEU A 31 -13.97 -33.88 24.84
CA LEU A 31 -12.53 -34.00 25.08
C LEU A 31 -11.76 -34.08 23.76
N ARG A 32 -12.21 -34.94 22.84
CA ARG A 32 -11.53 -35.11 21.55
C ARG A 32 -11.61 -33.85 20.68
N ARG A 33 -12.74 -33.14 20.67
CA ARG A 33 -12.88 -31.86 19.95
C ARG A 33 -11.86 -30.82 20.43
N VAL A 34 -11.68 -30.68 21.75
CA VAL A 34 -10.70 -29.75 22.34
C VAL A 34 -9.27 -30.12 21.91
N LEU A 35 -8.94 -31.41 21.97
CA LEU A 35 -7.60 -31.90 21.68
C LEU A 35 -7.26 -31.98 20.17
N ASP A 36 -8.25 -32.04 19.27
CA ASP A 36 -8.05 -32.20 17.81
C ASP A 36 -8.24 -30.92 16.98
N ALA A 37 -8.16 -29.74 17.60
CA ALA A 37 -8.38 -28.45 16.93
C ALA A 37 -9.77 -28.34 16.26
N ALA A 38 -10.79 -28.97 16.85
CA ALA A 38 -12.15 -29.04 16.28
C ALA A 38 -13.23 -28.49 17.24
N HIS A 39 -12.81 -27.86 18.34
CA HIS A 39 -13.72 -27.24 19.29
C HIS A 39 -13.94 -25.76 18.96
N HIS A 40 -15.20 -25.39 18.75
CA HIS A 40 -15.57 -24.02 18.37
C HIS A 40 -15.60 -23.05 19.55
N ASP A 41 -15.83 -23.52 20.77
CA ASP A 41 -15.87 -22.66 21.96
C ASP A 41 -15.07 -23.23 23.15
N PRO A 42 -13.72 -23.24 23.09
CA PRO A 42 -12.90 -23.81 24.16
C PRO A 42 -13.17 -23.21 25.54
N HIS A 43 -13.66 -21.97 25.63
CA HIS A 43 -13.97 -21.31 26.89
C HIS A 43 -15.19 -21.91 27.61
N SER A 44 -16.06 -22.66 26.92
CA SER A 44 -17.15 -23.41 27.57
C SER A 44 -16.66 -24.67 28.30
N VAL A 45 -15.41 -25.10 28.06
CA VAL A 45 -14.80 -26.29 28.66
C VAL A 45 -13.62 -25.93 29.56
N LEU A 46 -12.68 -25.15 29.01
CA LEU A 46 -11.45 -24.70 29.67
C LEU A 46 -11.72 -23.49 30.56
N GLY A 47 -10.81 -23.25 31.50
CA GLY A 47 -10.93 -22.17 32.48
C GLY A 47 -11.86 -22.54 33.65
N PRO A 48 -12.34 -21.54 34.40
CA PRO A 48 -13.11 -21.72 35.61
C PRO A 48 -14.63 -21.71 35.33
N HIS A 49 -15.34 -22.73 35.82
CA HIS A 49 -16.80 -22.85 35.67
C HIS A 49 -17.44 -23.15 37.03
N PRO A 50 -18.46 -22.39 37.47
CA PRO A 50 -19.23 -22.76 38.65
C PRO A 50 -19.88 -24.14 38.46
N VAL A 51 -19.81 -25.00 39.46
CA VAL A 51 -20.48 -26.31 39.42
C VAL A 51 -21.98 -26.07 39.62
N ALA A 52 -22.81 -26.61 38.72
CA ALA A 52 -24.26 -26.54 38.86
C ALA A 52 -24.70 -27.30 40.12
N ASP A 53 -25.53 -26.65 40.94
CA ASP A 53 -26.16 -27.23 42.14
C ASP A 53 -25.20 -27.77 43.23
N ALA A 54 -23.93 -27.31 43.24
CA ALA A 54 -22.96 -27.62 44.29
C ALA A 54 -22.01 -26.45 44.58
N ASP A 55 -21.46 -26.41 45.79
CA ASP A 55 -20.45 -25.43 46.19
C ASP A 55 -19.09 -25.81 45.59
N GLY A 56 -18.69 -25.14 44.51
CA GLY A 56 -17.36 -25.28 43.94
C GLY A 56 -17.22 -24.68 42.54
N VAL A 57 -15.97 -24.50 42.13
CA VAL A 57 -15.60 -24.04 40.79
C VAL A 57 -14.75 -25.13 40.15
N VAL A 58 -15.24 -25.75 39.07
CA VAL A 58 -14.42 -26.67 38.27
C VAL A 58 -13.44 -25.86 37.44
N LEU A 59 -12.15 -26.19 37.54
CA LEU A 59 -11.12 -25.66 36.67
C LEU A 59 -10.64 -26.76 35.74
N ARG A 60 -10.55 -26.43 34.45
CA ARG A 60 -9.96 -27.29 33.42
C ARG A 60 -8.88 -26.54 32.68
N VAL A 61 -7.66 -27.08 32.69
CA VAL A 61 -6.46 -26.42 32.21
C VAL A 61 -5.77 -27.32 31.20
N LEU A 62 -5.58 -26.81 29.98
CA LEU A 62 -4.87 -27.53 28.92
C LEU A 62 -3.40 -27.08 28.87
N ARG A 63 -2.51 -27.95 29.34
CA ARG A 63 -1.04 -27.78 29.33
C ARG A 63 -0.40 -29.08 28.83
N PRO A 64 -0.33 -29.28 27.51
CA PRO A 64 0.40 -30.39 26.89
C PRO A 64 1.81 -30.48 27.47
N TRP A 65 2.29 -31.71 27.69
CA TRP A 65 3.64 -32.00 28.22
C TRP A 65 3.91 -31.55 29.67
N ALA A 66 2.96 -30.91 30.36
CA ALA A 66 3.14 -30.60 31.78
C ALA A 66 3.14 -31.88 32.62
N GLU A 67 4.04 -31.94 33.60
CA GLU A 67 4.09 -33.02 34.60
C GLU A 67 3.09 -32.75 35.73
N ARG A 68 2.86 -31.48 36.06
CA ARG A 68 2.02 -31.06 37.19
C ARG A 68 1.43 -29.66 36.96
N VAL A 69 0.18 -29.47 37.39
CA VAL A 69 -0.50 -28.17 37.38
C VAL A 69 -1.10 -27.89 38.76
N VAL A 70 -0.71 -26.76 39.36
CA VAL A 70 -1.24 -26.28 40.65
C VAL A 70 -1.91 -24.93 40.44
N VAL A 71 -3.14 -24.79 40.91
CA VAL A 71 -3.86 -23.51 40.91
C VAL A 71 -3.51 -22.75 42.19
N VAL A 72 -3.00 -21.53 42.03
CA VAL A 72 -2.66 -20.61 43.12
C VAL A 72 -3.75 -19.56 43.19
N ALA A 73 -4.63 -19.66 44.20
CA ALA A 73 -5.71 -18.71 44.45
C ALA A 73 -5.55 -18.08 45.84
N GLU A 74 -6.26 -16.97 46.11
CA GLU A 74 -6.23 -16.28 47.42
C GLU A 74 -6.45 -17.24 48.61
N HIS A 75 -7.30 -18.25 48.42
CA HIS A 75 -7.74 -19.18 49.46
C HIS A 75 -6.92 -20.48 49.50
N GLY A 76 -5.84 -20.61 48.71
CA GLY A 76 -4.93 -21.76 48.75
C GLY A 76 -4.37 -22.23 47.43
N ARG A 77 -3.55 -23.29 47.52
CA ARG A 77 -2.86 -23.94 46.40
C ARG A 77 -3.46 -25.33 46.18
N TYR A 78 -3.99 -25.58 44.98
CA TYR A 78 -4.74 -26.79 44.67
C TYR A 78 -4.12 -27.52 43.47
N GLU A 79 -3.63 -28.75 43.65
CA GLU A 79 -3.11 -29.58 42.55
C GLU A 79 -4.25 -30.22 41.76
N LEU A 80 -4.24 -30.02 40.44
CA LEU A 80 -5.23 -30.59 39.53
C LEU A 80 -4.82 -32.02 39.13
N ALA A 81 -5.81 -32.88 38.94
CA ALA A 81 -5.58 -34.24 38.45
C ALA A 81 -5.41 -34.23 36.92
N HIS A 82 -4.46 -35.00 36.41
CA HIS A 82 -4.32 -35.23 34.96
C HIS A 82 -5.45 -36.13 34.47
N GLU A 83 -6.20 -35.67 33.47
CA GLU A 83 -7.32 -36.40 32.87
C GLU A 83 -6.90 -37.10 31.58
N ALA A 84 -6.36 -36.35 30.60
CA ALA A 84 -5.90 -36.90 29.32
C ALA A 84 -5.02 -35.90 28.55
N GLU A 85 -3.95 -36.36 27.89
CA GLU A 85 -3.18 -35.60 26.87
C GLU A 85 -2.81 -34.15 27.25
N GLY A 86 -2.59 -33.89 28.55
CA GLY A 86 -2.22 -32.56 29.08
C GLY A 86 -3.41 -31.72 29.55
N LEU A 87 -4.63 -32.25 29.52
CA LEU A 87 -5.78 -31.70 30.22
C LEU A 87 -5.71 -32.07 31.70
N PHE A 88 -5.75 -31.07 32.56
CA PHE A 88 -5.80 -31.19 34.01
C PHE A 88 -7.11 -30.62 34.54
N CYS A 89 -7.73 -31.29 35.52
CA CYS A 89 -9.02 -30.88 36.07
C CYS A 89 -9.09 -31.03 37.59
N GLY A 90 -9.96 -30.22 38.20
CA GLY A 90 -10.23 -30.28 39.63
C GLY A 90 -11.31 -29.28 40.04
N VAL A 91 -11.93 -29.50 41.19
CA VAL A 91 -12.93 -28.61 41.79
C VAL A 91 -12.29 -27.88 42.96
N LEU A 92 -12.28 -26.56 42.88
CA LEU A 92 -11.84 -25.65 43.93
C LEU A 92 -13.03 -25.29 44.83
N PRO A 93 -12.82 -25.10 46.14
CA PRO A 93 -13.88 -24.68 47.06
C PRO A 93 -14.28 -23.21 46.81
N GLY A 94 -15.58 -22.93 46.91
CA GLY A 94 -16.14 -21.57 46.82
C GLY A 94 -17.27 -21.43 45.79
N GLU A 95 -18.13 -20.42 45.97
CA GLU A 95 -19.29 -20.16 45.09
C GLU A 95 -18.96 -19.25 43.89
N LYS A 96 -17.85 -18.49 43.97
CA LYS A 96 -17.44 -17.52 42.95
C LYS A 96 -16.11 -17.93 42.34
N VAL A 97 -15.96 -17.67 41.05
CA VAL A 97 -14.68 -17.80 40.35
C VAL A 97 -13.66 -16.90 41.04
N PRO A 98 -12.59 -17.45 41.65
CA PRO A 98 -11.58 -16.65 42.32
C PRO A 98 -10.64 -16.01 41.29
N ASP A 99 -9.87 -15.01 41.73
CA ASP A 99 -8.63 -14.70 41.03
C ASP A 99 -7.61 -15.83 41.28
N TYR A 100 -6.87 -16.23 40.24
CA TYR A 100 -5.92 -17.33 40.34
C TYR A 100 -4.81 -17.25 39.29
N ARG A 101 -3.68 -17.91 39.60
CA ARG A 101 -2.60 -18.20 38.66
C ARG A 101 -2.36 -19.70 38.57
N LEU A 102 -1.72 -20.12 37.49
CA LEU A 102 -1.34 -21.49 37.23
C LEU A 102 0.16 -21.63 37.46
N GLU A 103 0.53 -22.48 38.41
CA GLU A 103 1.90 -22.98 38.57
C GLU A 103 2.02 -24.29 37.79
N VAL A 104 2.67 -24.22 36.62
CA VAL A 104 2.81 -25.34 35.67
C VAL A 104 4.24 -25.85 35.70
N THR A 105 4.40 -27.14 36.00
CA THR A 105 5.71 -27.81 36.02
C THR A 105 5.91 -28.61 34.75
N TYR A 106 7.02 -28.35 34.06
CA TYR A 106 7.55 -29.09 32.93
C TYR A 106 8.90 -29.72 33.34
N GLU A 107 9.45 -30.59 32.49
CA GLU A 107 10.77 -31.17 32.73
C GLU A 107 11.82 -30.05 32.95
N GLY A 108 12.34 -29.96 34.17
CA GLY A 108 13.39 -29.02 34.55
C GLY A 108 12.97 -27.56 34.80
N THR A 109 11.68 -27.21 34.70
CA THR A 109 11.22 -25.84 34.99
C THR A 109 9.80 -25.77 35.55
N THR A 110 9.53 -24.77 36.38
CA THR A 110 8.18 -24.44 36.86
C THR A 110 7.90 -22.98 36.55
N LEU A 111 6.77 -22.71 35.89
CA LEU A 111 6.34 -21.39 35.47
C LEU A 111 5.06 -21.02 36.21
N VAL A 112 4.95 -19.76 36.64
CA VAL A 112 3.69 -19.17 37.11
C VAL A 112 3.17 -18.29 35.99
N THR A 113 1.95 -18.54 35.54
CA THR A 113 1.31 -17.82 34.44
C THR A 113 -0.18 -17.65 34.71
N ASP A 114 -0.82 -16.72 34.03
CA ASP A 114 -2.27 -16.59 34.06
C ASP A 114 -2.92 -17.61 33.08
N ASP A 115 -4.24 -17.77 33.16
CA ASP A 115 -5.01 -18.69 32.34
C ASP A 115 -5.73 -17.93 31.21
N PRO A 116 -5.37 -18.14 29.92
CA PRO A 116 -6.05 -17.52 28.79
C PRO A 116 -7.58 -17.68 28.82
N TYR A 117 -8.07 -18.79 29.36
CA TYR A 117 -9.48 -19.19 29.27
C TYR A 117 -10.39 -18.59 30.34
N ARG A 118 -9.85 -17.79 31.26
CA ARG A 118 -10.66 -17.06 32.26
C ARG A 118 -11.09 -15.66 31.78
N PHE A 119 -10.56 -15.19 30.66
CA PHE A 119 -10.84 -13.86 30.12
C PHE A 119 -12.10 -13.84 29.24
N LEU A 120 -12.89 -12.78 29.41
CA LEU A 120 -14.08 -12.51 28.58
C LEU A 120 -13.67 -12.12 27.13
N PRO A 121 -14.59 -12.21 26.16
CA PRO A 121 -14.35 -11.77 24.78
C PRO A 121 -13.75 -10.36 24.71
N THR A 122 -12.71 -10.20 23.90
CA THR A 122 -12.03 -8.90 23.73
C THR A 122 -12.70 -7.99 22.69
N LEU A 123 -13.60 -8.54 21.88
CA LEU A 123 -14.42 -7.80 20.91
C LEU A 123 -15.86 -7.63 21.43
N GLY A 124 -16.42 -6.43 21.26
CA GLY A 124 -17.81 -6.13 21.64
C GLY A 124 -18.81 -6.51 20.55
N GLU A 125 -20.09 -6.62 20.93
CA GLU A 125 -21.19 -6.96 20.00
C GLU A 125 -21.34 -5.95 18.85
N PHE A 126 -21.05 -4.67 19.10
CA PHE A 126 -21.11 -3.62 18.07
C PHE A 126 -20.06 -3.82 16.98
N ASP A 127 -18.83 -4.15 17.35
CA ASP A 127 -17.75 -4.39 16.39
C ASP A 127 -18.07 -5.62 15.53
N LEU A 128 -18.52 -6.70 16.16
CA LEU A 128 -18.95 -7.92 15.47
C LEU A 128 -20.11 -7.67 14.50
N HIS A 129 -21.04 -6.81 14.87
CA HIS A 129 -22.14 -6.40 14.00
C HIS A 129 -21.63 -5.62 12.77
N LEU A 130 -20.76 -4.62 12.97
CA LEU A 130 -20.18 -3.85 11.86
C LEU A 130 -19.29 -4.72 10.95
N ILE A 131 -18.56 -5.68 11.50
CA ILE A 131 -17.79 -6.66 10.72
C ILE A 131 -18.73 -7.48 9.84
N SER A 132 -19.84 -7.98 10.42
CA SER A 132 -20.83 -8.78 9.69
C SER A 132 -21.56 -7.98 8.60
N GLU A 133 -21.75 -6.66 8.80
CA GLU A 133 -22.27 -5.74 7.78
C GLU A 133 -21.20 -5.27 6.78
N GLY A 134 -19.92 -5.54 7.05
CA GLY A 134 -18.77 -5.10 6.25
C GLY A 134 -18.61 -3.59 6.18
N ARG A 135 -18.87 -2.91 7.30
CA ARG A 135 -18.86 -1.44 7.42
C ARG A 135 -17.96 -0.96 8.55
N HIS A 136 -17.06 -1.80 9.02
CA HIS A 136 -16.16 -1.48 10.12
C HIS A 136 -14.94 -0.71 9.61
N GLU A 137 -15.06 0.62 9.51
CA GLU A 137 -14.04 1.49 8.90
C GLU A 137 -12.69 1.52 9.63
N LYS A 138 -12.63 1.03 10.87
CA LYS A 138 -11.39 0.85 11.65
C LYS A 138 -11.11 -0.62 11.95
N LEU A 139 -11.29 -1.50 10.97
CA LEU A 139 -11.22 -2.96 11.17
C LEU A 139 -9.93 -3.41 11.87
N TRP A 140 -8.82 -2.73 11.60
CA TRP A 140 -7.52 -3.01 12.22
C TRP A 140 -7.46 -2.76 13.72
N THR A 141 -8.38 -2.00 14.32
CA THR A 141 -8.35 -1.78 15.77
C THR A 141 -9.01 -2.92 16.56
N VAL A 142 -9.62 -3.89 15.87
CA VAL A 142 -10.38 -5.00 16.49
C VAL A 142 -9.91 -6.38 16.03
N LEU A 143 -9.54 -6.54 14.76
CA LEU A 143 -8.92 -7.77 14.25
C LEU A 143 -7.38 -7.66 14.27
N GLY A 144 -6.70 -8.81 14.20
CA GLY A 144 -5.25 -8.90 14.29
C GLY A 144 -4.76 -9.17 15.71
N SER A 145 -3.53 -8.77 16.01
CA SER A 145 -2.94 -8.85 17.35
C SER A 145 -2.87 -7.49 18.03
N HIS A 146 -3.33 -7.41 19.28
CA HIS A 146 -3.39 -6.18 20.06
C HIS A 146 -2.90 -6.42 21.48
N VAL A 147 -1.84 -5.73 21.90
CA VAL A 147 -1.42 -5.75 23.30
C VAL A 147 -2.48 -5.05 24.16
N ARG A 148 -2.94 -5.72 25.22
CA ARG A 148 -3.98 -5.24 26.15
C ARG A 148 -3.54 -5.46 27.59
N ALA A 149 -4.02 -4.58 28.46
CA ALA A 149 -3.85 -4.68 29.91
C ALA A 149 -5.22 -4.75 30.60
N TYR A 150 -5.38 -5.70 31.52
CA TYR A 150 -6.59 -5.89 32.32
C TYR A 150 -6.28 -5.82 33.80
N GLU A 151 -7.07 -5.07 34.54
CA GLU A 151 -7.01 -5.03 36.01
C GLU A 151 -7.70 -6.27 36.59
N THR A 152 -6.95 -7.08 37.35
CA THR A 152 -7.47 -8.25 38.08
C THR A 152 -7.47 -7.99 39.60
N GLN A 153 -7.96 -8.93 40.42
CA GLN A 153 -8.01 -8.73 41.88
C GLN A 153 -6.63 -8.98 42.50
N GLY A 154 -5.70 -8.07 42.24
CA GLY A 154 -4.38 -8.07 42.87
C GLY A 154 -3.25 -7.54 41.97
N GLU A 155 -3.42 -7.56 40.64
CA GLU A 155 -2.42 -7.07 39.69
C GLU A 155 -3.00 -6.75 38.31
N THR A 156 -2.25 -5.97 37.51
CA THR A 156 -2.52 -5.73 36.10
C THR A 156 -1.93 -6.87 35.26
N VAL A 157 -2.76 -7.56 34.49
CA VAL A 157 -2.32 -8.60 33.56
C VAL A 157 -2.18 -8.00 32.17
N THR A 158 -0.99 -8.07 31.61
CA THR A 158 -0.70 -7.62 30.23
C THR A 158 -0.53 -8.84 29.34
N GLY A 159 -1.09 -8.79 28.14
CA GLY A 159 -1.00 -9.87 27.16
C GLY A 159 -1.44 -9.39 25.79
N THR A 160 -1.61 -10.32 24.86
CA THR A 160 -2.05 -9.99 23.50
C THR A 160 -3.39 -10.65 23.20
N SER A 161 -4.33 -9.85 22.69
CA SER A 161 -5.56 -10.36 22.09
C SER A 161 -5.31 -10.66 20.62
N PHE A 162 -5.78 -11.82 20.17
CA PHE A 162 -5.73 -12.25 18.79
C PHE A 162 -7.15 -12.43 18.27
N ALA A 163 -7.45 -11.88 17.09
CA ALA A 163 -8.75 -12.04 16.46
C ALA A 163 -8.64 -12.21 14.94
N VAL A 164 -9.26 -13.26 14.41
CA VAL A 164 -9.17 -13.63 12.98
C VAL A 164 -10.51 -14.08 12.41
N TRP A 165 -10.82 -13.65 11.19
CA TRP A 165 -12.03 -14.08 10.49
C TRP A 165 -11.79 -15.39 9.74
N ALA A 166 -12.48 -16.45 10.14
CA ALA A 166 -12.40 -17.79 9.54
C ALA A 166 -13.74 -18.53 9.72
N PRO A 167 -14.82 -18.07 9.06
CA PRO A 167 -16.20 -18.49 9.36
C PRO A 167 -16.47 -19.98 9.13
N ASN A 168 -15.70 -20.64 8.25
CA ASN A 168 -15.91 -22.06 7.93
C ASN A 168 -14.93 -22.99 8.66
N ALA A 169 -14.01 -22.45 9.47
CA ALA A 169 -13.08 -23.28 10.24
C ALA A 169 -13.84 -24.16 11.24
N GLN A 170 -13.33 -25.37 11.46
CA GLN A 170 -13.82 -26.26 12.54
C GLN A 170 -13.24 -25.85 13.89
N GLY A 171 -12.01 -25.34 13.87
CA GLY A 171 -11.29 -24.82 15.03
C GLY A 171 -10.10 -24.00 14.58
N VAL A 172 -9.71 -23.05 15.42
CA VAL A 172 -8.52 -22.22 15.23
C VAL A 172 -7.67 -22.29 16.50
N ARG A 173 -6.35 -22.36 16.34
CA ARG A 173 -5.36 -22.33 17.42
C ARG A 173 -4.33 -21.25 17.15
N LEU A 174 -3.69 -20.76 18.20
CA LEU A 174 -2.50 -19.93 18.08
C LEU A 174 -1.24 -20.76 18.18
N VAL A 175 -0.31 -20.55 17.26
CA VAL A 175 1.06 -21.08 17.32
C VAL A 175 2.05 -19.91 17.30
N GLY A 176 3.13 -20.01 18.06
CA GLY A 176 4.14 -18.96 18.09
C GLY A 176 5.27 -19.25 19.06
N ASP A 177 6.14 -18.26 19.26
CA ASP A 177 7.32 -18.42 20.13
C ASP A 177 6.94 -18.84 21.56
N PHE A 178 5.84 -18.27 22.09
CA PHE A 178 5.36 -18.51 23.45
C PHE A 178 4.86 -19.94 23.72
N ASN A 179 4.59 -20.72 22.68
CA ASN A 179 4.16 -22.11 22.80
C ASN A 179 5.00 -23.08 21.95
N TYR A 180 6.22 -22.65 21.59
CA TYR A 180 7.17 -23.44 20.79
C TYR A 180 6.57 -23.98 19.49
N TRP A 181 5.67 -23.19 18.89
CA TRP A 181 4.95 -23.53 17.66
C TRP A 181 4.04 -24.78 17.78
N ASP A 182 3.62 -25.14 19.00
CA ASP A 182 2.60 -26.16 19.29
C ASP A 182 1.29 -25.48 19.76
N GLY A 183 0.26 -25.54 18.90
CA GLY A 183 -1.00 -24.84 19.11
C GLY A 183 -1.95 -25.54 20.07
N THR A 184 -1.61 -26.75 20.53
CA THR A 184 -2.51 -27.59 21.32
C THR A 184 -3.00 -26.89 22.59
N ALA A 185 -2.16 -26.08 23.23
CA ALA A 185 -2.49 -25.35 24.46
C ALA A 185 -3.33 -24.07 24.26
N HIS A 186 -3.47 -23.60 23.01
CA HIS A 186 -4.07 -22.29 22.71
C HIS A 186 -5.19 -22.34 21.63
N PRO A 187 -6.20 -23.25 21.72
CA PRO A 187 -7.40 -23.13 20.89
C PRO A 187 -8.18 -21.84 21.18
N MET A 188 -8.68 -21.21 20.11
CA MET A 188 -9.45 -19.96 20.12
C MET A 188 -10.95 -20.25 20.13
N ARG A 189 -11.77 -19.32 20.65
CA ARG A 189 -13.25 -19.42 20.58
C ARG A 189 -13.80 -18.70 19.37
N SER A 190 -14.86 -19.24 18.78
CA SER A 190 -15.69 -18.60 17.76
C SER A 190 -16.69 -17.66 18.44
N LEU A 191 -16.77 -16.41 17.99
CA LEU A 191 -17.71 -15.40 18.47
C LEU A 191 -19.03 -15.47 17.69
N GLY A 192 -19.65 -16.65 17.71
CA GLY A 192 -20.96 -16.93 17.13
C GLY A 192 -21.01 -16.80 15.60
N SER A 193 -22.08 -16.19 15.09
CA SER A 193 -22.34 -16.09 13.65
C SER A 193 -21.45 -15.08 12.90
N SER A 194 -20.61 -14.32 13.62
CA SER A 194 -19.66 -13.39 13.00
C SER A 194 -18.55 -14.09 12.21
N GLY A 195 -18.27 -15.36 12.54
CA GLY A 195 -17.14 -16.10 11.98
C GLY A 195 -15.77 -15.64 12.47
N VAL A 196 -15.72 -14.72 13.45
CA VAL A 196 -14.49 -14.26 14.09
C VAL A 196 -14.09 -15.22 15.20
N TRP A 197 -12.83 -15.60 15.22
CA TRP A 197 -12.20 -16.40 16.27
C TRP A 197 -11.33 -15.49 17.14
N GLU A 198 -11.36 -15.69 18.45
CA GLU A 198 -10.67 -14.81 19.40
C GLU A 198 -10.04 -15.59 20.56
N LEU A 199 -8.88 -15.10 21.02
CA LEU A 199 -8.23 -15.50 22.27
C LEU A 199 -7.35 -14.38 22.81
N PHE A 200 -7.41 -14.13 24.12
CA PHE A 200 -6.43 -13.32 24.84
C PHE A 200 -5.39 -14.24 25.50
N VAL A 201 -4.11 -13.98 25.21
CA VAL A 201 -2.98 -14.73 25.77
C VAL A 201 -2.17 -13.81 26.69
N PRO A 202 -2.20 -14.03 28.02
CA PRO A 202 -1.35 -13.33 28.99
C PRO A 202 0.14 -13.48 28.67
N ASP A 203 0.93 -12.50 29.11
CA ASP A 203 2.40 -12.50 29.02
C ASP A 203 2.99 -12.52 27.60
N VAL A 204 2.14 -12.43 26.56
CA VAL A 204 2.54 -12.23 25.16
C VAL A 204 2.54 -10.75 24.84
N GLY A 205 3.67 -10.22 24.37
CA GLY A 205 3.83 -8.81 24.01
C GLY A 205 4.57 -8.59 22.68
N ASP A 206 4.92 -7.34 22.42
CA ASP A 206 5.58 -6.89 21.19
C ASP A 206 6.82 -7.73 20.84
N GLY A 207 7.02 -7.97 19.54
CA GLY A 207 8.09 -8.79 18.98
C GLY A 207 7.82 -10.29 18.97
N THR A 208 6.72 -10.75 19.59
CA THR A 208 6.35 -12.17 19.57
C THR A 208 5.91 -12.60 18.17
N LYS A 209 6.51 -13.67 17.65
CA LYS A 209 6.12 -14.25 16.36
C LYS A 209 4.98 -15.24 16.54
N TYR A 210 4.00 -15.19 15.64
CA TYR A 210 2.84 -16.08 15.68
C TYR A 210 2.26 -16.37 14.29
N LYS A 211 1.42 -17.41 14.25
CA LYS A 211 0.50 -17.76 13.15
C LYS A 211 -0.79 -18.32 13.73
N TYR A 212 -1.82 -18.40 12.88
CA TYR A 212 -3.02 -19.16 13.16
C TYR A 212 -2.88 -20.58 12.60
N GLU A 213 -3.13 -21.58 13.43
CA GLU A 213 -3.31 -22.95 13.01
C GLU A 213 -4.82 -23.23 12.84
N ILE A 214 -5.26 -23.41 11.59
CA ILE A 214 -6.67 -23.46 11.20
C ILE A 214 -7.02 -24.87 10.73
N MET A 215 -7.96 -25.50 11.42
CA MET A 215 -8.60 -26.73 10.96
C MET A 215 -9.70 -26.38 9.96
N GLY A 216 -9.40 -26.53 8.68
CA GLY A 216 -10.35 -26.20 7.61
C GLY A 216 -11.56 -27.14 7.60
N ARG A 217 -12.65 -26.71 6.96
CA ARG A 217 -13.84 -27.57 6.78
C ARG A 217 -13.59 -28.84 5.95
N ASP A 218 -12.48 -28.85 5.22
CA ASP A 218 -11.96 -29.99 4.47
C ASP A 218 -11.16 -30.98 5.32
N GLY A 219 -11.03 -30.75 6.63
CA GLY A 219 -10.35 -31.65 7.57
C GLY A 219 -8.82 -31.54 7.55
N HIS A 220 -8.27 -30.50 6.92
CA HIS A 220 -6.84 -30.26 6.87
C HIS A 220 -6.44 -29.10 7.78
N LEU A 221 -5.45 -29.37 8.63
CA LEU A 221 -4.82 -28.39 9.50
C LEU A 221 -3.76 -27.60 8.71
N ARG A 222 -3.77 -26.26 8.86
CA ARG A 222 -2.87 -25.35 8.12
C ARG A 222 -2.38 -24.25 9.03
N GLN A 223 -1.14 -23.81 8.82
CA GLN A 223 -0.64 -22.58 9.46
C GLN A 223 -0.76 -21.40 8.51
N LYS A 224 -1.35 -20.31 9.00
CA LYS A 224 -1.64 -19.08 8.26
C LYS A 224 -1.02 -17.87 8.96
N ALA A 225 -0.37 -17.01 8.19
CA ALA A 225 -0.06 -15.66 8.65
C ALA A 225 -1.36 -14.90 8.92
N ASP A 226 -1.29 -13.92 9.82
CA ASP A 226 -2.42 -13.06 10.15
C ASP A 226 -2.75 -12.14 8.95
N PRO A 227 -3.98 -12.17 8.40
CA PRO A 227 -4.43 -11.22 7.39
C PRO A 227 -4.29 -9.76 7.84
N MET A 228 -4.38 -9.52 9.14
CA MET A 228 -4.31 -8.22 9.82
C MET A 228 -2.98 -8.04 10.57
N ALA A 229 -1.90 -8.69 10.11
CA ALA A 229 -0.57 -8.48 10.66
C ALA A 229 -0.15 -7.00 10.54
N PHE A 230 0.37 -6.40 11.61
CA PHE A 230 0.96 -5.05 11.61
C PHE A 230 2.47 -5.06 11.41
N ALA A 231 3.12 -6.18 11.73
CA ALA A 231 4.51 -6.46 11.43
C ALA A 231 4.69 -7.93 11.04
N THR A 232 5.79 -8.24 10.37
CA THR A 232 6.10 -9.55 9.79
C THR A 232 7.57 -9.90 9.99
N GLU A 233 7.89 -11.19 9.92
CA GLU A 233 9.28 -11.61 9.74
C GLU A 233 9.79 -11.27 8.33
N VAL A 234 11.10 -11.05 8.22
CA VAL A 234 11.76 -10.81 6.94
C VAL A 234 11.63 -12.03 6.01
N PRO A 235 11.12 -11.85 4.78
CA PRO A 235 11.04 -12.93 3.80
C PRO A 235 12.40 -13.64 3.61
N PRO A 236 12.43 -14.98 3.45
CA PRO A 236 11.30 -15.87 3.15
C PRO A 236 10.55 -16.40 4.38
N GLN A 237 10.80 -15.86 5.58
CA GLN A 237 9.99 -16.18 6.76
C GLN A 237 8.58 -15.60 6.63
N THR A 238 7.63 -16.15 7.38
CA THR A 238 6.19 -15.96 7.12
C THR A 238 5.36 -15.78 8.39
N ALA A 239 5.97 -15.70 9.57
CA ALA A 239 5.22 -15.39 10.77
C ALA A 239 4.81 -13.92 10.81
N SER A 240 3.64 -13.68 11.38
CA SER A 240 3.23 -12.36 11.83
C SER A 240 3.94 -12.04 13.14
N VAL A 241 4.14 -10.76 13.42
CA VAL A 241 4.80 -10.27 14.64
C VAL A 241 3.84 -9.34 15.36
N VAL A 242 3.65 -9.56 16.67
CA VAL A 242 2.91 -8.64 17.53
C VAL A 242 3.67 -7.33 17.57
N ASP A 243 3.02 -6.22 17.22
CA ASP A 243 3.64 -4.90 17.16
C ASP A 243 2.67 -3.83 17.66
N THR A 244 3.18 -2.97 18.53
CA THR A 244 2.50 -1.78 19.01
C THR A 244 3.33 -0.57 18.61
N SER A 245 2.74 0.35 17.86
CA SER A 245 3.39 1.60 17.50
C SER A 245 3.53 2.51 18.72
N TRP A 246 4.72 3.10 18.87
CA TRP A 246 4.98 4.16 19.85
C TRP A 246 5.46 5.44 19.15
N TYR A 247 5.29 5.51 17.82
CA TYR A 247 5.78 6.62 17.02
C TYR A 247 5.04 7.92 17.35
N ALA A 248 5.81 8.97 17.60
CA ALA A 248 5.30 10.33 17.76
C ALA A 248 5.63 11.13 16.50
N TRP A 249 4.58 11.49 15.75
CA TRP A 249 4.69 12.25 14.51
C TRP A 249 5.17 13.69 14.73
N GLY A 250 5.90 14.22 13.74
CA GLY A 250 6.38 15.60 13.69
C GLY A 250 5.81 16.41 12.52
N ASP A 251 4.68 16.00 11.95
CA ASP A 251 4.14 16.48 10.68
C ASP A 251 2.76 17.18 10.78
N ASP A 252 2.33 17.60 11.97
CA ASP A 252 1.03 18.25 12.22
C ASP A 252 0.73 19.40 11.25
N ASP A 253 1.74 20.25 10.97
CA ASP A 253 1.61 21.38 10.04
C ASP A 253 1.31 20.92 8.60
N TRP A 254 1.92 19.81 8.17
CA TRP A 254 1.67 19.21 6.85
C TRP A 254 0.25 18.66 6.78
N MET A 255 -0.15 17.86 7.78
CA MET A 255 -1.47 17.23 7.83
C MET A 255 -2.60 18.27 7.86
N ALA A 256 -2.41 19.36 8.60
CA ALA A 256 -3.35 20.49 8.61
C ALA A 256 -3.44 21.19 7.25
N ALA A 257 -2.30 21.44 6.57
CA ALA A 257 -2.26 22.08 5.27
C ALA A 257 -2.87 21.20 4.15
N ARG A 258 -2.65 19.88 4.21
CA ARG A 258 -3.16 18.92 3.24
C ARG A 258 -4.68 18.95 3.14
N ALA A 259 -5.39 19.06 4.27
CA ALA A 259 -6.85 19.03 4.32
C ALA A 259 -7.54 20.09 3.42
N GLY A 260 -6.87 21.21 3.14
CA GLY A 260 -7.37 22.27 2.25
C GLY A 260 -6.84 22.22 0.81
N ARG A 261 -5.98 21.24 0.46
CA ARG A 261 -5.32 21.18 -0.85
C ARG A 261 -6.24 20.54 -1.90
N ALA A 262 -6.47 21.27 -2.98
CA ALA A 262 -7.18 20.76 -4.16
C ALA A 262 -6.16 20.27 -5.20
N HIS A 263 -5.87 18.96 -5.22
CA HIS A 263 -4.80 18.38 -6.05
C HIS A 263 -4.89 18.69 -7.54
N HIS A 264 -6.10 18.74 -8.11
CA HIS A 264 -6.30 19.10 -9.53
C HIS A 264 -5.84 20.53 -9.85
N ALA A 265 -5.89 21.44 -8.87
CA ALA A 265 -5.49 22.84 -8.99
C ALA A 265 -4.20 23.15 -8.21
N ALA A 266 -3.40 22.15 -7.87
CA ALA A 266 -2.10 22.31 -7.20
C ALA A 266 -0.98 21.72 -8.08
N PRO A 267 0.29 22.13 -7.88
CA PRO A 267 1.41 21.50 -8.57
C PRO A 267 1.61 20.06 -8.07
N MET A 268 1.65 19.10 -9.00
CA MET A 268 1.93 17.69 -8.71
C MET A 268 2.94 17.15 -9.71
N SER A 269 4.19 17.08 -9.26
CA SER A 269 5.30 16.43 -9.96
C SER A 269 5.82 15.30 -9.06
N VAL A 270 5.64 14.07 -9.52
CA VAL A 270 5.82 12.84 -8.74
C VAL A 270 7.11 12.13 -9.16
N TYR A 271 7.93 11.79 -8.17
CA TYR A 271 9.08 10.90 -8.35
C TYR A 271 8.69 9.49 -7.92
N GLU A 272 8.51 8.58 -8.88
CA GLU A 272 8.15 7.19 -8.60
C GLU A 272 9.40 6.37 -8.21
N VAL A 273 9.32 5.61 -7.11
CA VAL A 273 10.47 4.98 -6.46
C VAL A 273 10.17 3.55 -6.02
N HIS A 274 11.03 2.61 -6.41
CA HIS A 274 11.15 1.31 -5.76
C HIS A 274 12.19 1.39 -4.62
N LEU A 275 11.74 1.30 -3.37
CA LEU A 275 12.59 1.52 -2.20
C LEU A 275 13.83 0.64 -2.16
N GLY A 276 13.69 -0.65 -2.50
CA GLY A 276 14.79 -1.61 -2.42
C GLY A 276 15.89 -1.43 -3.46
N SER A 277 15.62 -0.69 -4.54
CA SER A 277 16.53 -0.57 -5.68
C SER A 277 16.88 0.87 -6.06
N TRP A 278 16.30 1.87 -5.40
CA TRP A 278 16.75 3.26 -5.55
C TRP A 278 18.23 3.39 -5.17
N ARG A 279 18.58 2.99 -3.95
CA ARG A 279 19.96 2.84 -3.46
C ARG A 279 20.02 1.55 -2.63
N PRO A 280 20.46 0.42 -3.23
CA PRO A 280 20.48 -0.86 -2.54
C PRO A 280 21.25 -0.80 -1.21
N GLY A 281 20.71 -1.48 -0.19
CA GLY A 281 21.31 -1.57 1.15
C GLY A 281 20.85 -0.51 2.15
N LEU A 282 19.91 0.36 1.77
CA LEU A 282 19.27 1.29 2.71
C LEU A 282 18.04 0.64 3.36
N ASP A 283 17.93 0.81 4.67
CA ASP A 283 16.70 0.60 5.43
C ASP A 283 15.84 1.88 5.40
N TYR A 284 14.64 1.86 6.01
CA TYR A 284 13.75 3.03 6.02
C TYR A 284 14.40 4.26 6.66
N ARG A 285 15.30 4.08 7.64
CA ARG A 285 16.02 5.18 8.27
C ARG A 285 17.09 5.78 7.35
N GLY A 286 17.85 4.95 6.66
CA GLY A 286 18.81 5.38 5.64
C GLY A 286 18.12 6.08 4.46
N LEU A 287 16.92 5.62 4.08
CA LEU A 287 16.07 6.33 3.13
C LEU A 287 15.61 7.69 3.68
N ALA A 288 15.19 7.77 4.94
CA ALA A 288 14.77 9.02 5.58
C ALA A 288 15.89 10.08 5.65
N GLU A 289 17.14 9.65 5.71
CA GLU A 289 18.30 10.56 5.67
C GLU A 289 18.59 11.12 4.27
N GLN A 290 18.32 10.34 3.21
CA GLN A 290 18.80 10.65 1.85
C GLN A 290 17.69 11.08 0.89
N LEU A 291 16.57 10.36 0.89
CA LEU A 291 15.51 10.52 -0.10
C LEU A 291 14.83 11.89 0.01
N PRO A 292 14.43 12.40 1.21
CA PRO A 292 13.79 13.71 1.30
C PRO A 292 14.68 14.83 0.76
N ALA A 293 15.99 14.78 1.04
CA ALA A 293 16.94 15.76 0.55
C ALA A 293 17.09 15.70 -0.98
N TYR A 294 17.17 14.50 -1.55
CA TYR A 294 17.27 14.32 -3.01
C TYR A 294 16.02 14.82 -3.74
N VAL A 295 14.84 14.40 -3.29
CA VAL A 295 13.56 14.75 -3.92
C VAL A 295 13.31 16.25 -3.85
N LYS A 296 13.62 16.87 -2.70
CA LYS A 296 13.53 18.32 -2.51
C LYS A 296 14.51 19.09 -3.37
N ASP A 297 15.76 18.65 -3.47
CA ASP A 297 16.76 19.27 -4.35
C ASP A 297 16.38 19.18 -5.83
N MET A 298 15.73 18.08 -6.23
CA MET A 298 15.19 17.91 -7.58
C MET A 298 13.88 18.67 -7.82
N GLY A 299 13.27 19.24 -6.78
CA GLY A 299 12.05 20.06 -6.87
C GLY A 299 10.74 19.29 -7.09
N PHE A 300 10.74 17.96 -6.97
CA PHE A 300 9.50 17.18 -7.00
C PHE A 300 8.60 17.56 -5.80
N THR A 301 7.29 17.43 -5.97
CA THR A 301 6.33 17.74 -4.89
C THR A 301 5.85 16.50 -4.14
N HIS A 302 5.95 15.34 -4.77
CA HIS A 302 5.56 14.06 -4.17
C HIS A 302 6.56 12.96 -4.54
N VAL A 303 6.61 11.93 -3.70
CA VAL A 303 7.10 10.60 -4.07
C VAL A 303 5.92 9.65 -4.23
N GLU A 304 6.02 8.72 -5.18
CA GLU A 304 5.12 7.57 -5.28
C GLU A 304 5.94 6.31 -5.04
N PHE A 305 5.63 5.58 -3.98
CA PHE A 305 6.27 4.32 -3.68
C PHE A 305 5.53 3.19 -4.38
N MET A 306 6.29 2.38 -5.13
CA MET A 306 5.85 1.03 -5.48
C MET A 306 5.44 0.25 -4.21
N PRO A 307 4.63 -0.83 -4.31
CA PRO A 307 3.92 -1.35 -3.14
C PRO A 307 4.83 -1.66 -1.96
N VAL A 308 4.54 -1.03 -0.83
CA VAL A 308 5.31 -1.17 0.42
C VAL A 308 4.73 -2.21 1.37
N ALA A 309 3.53 -2.71 1.11
CA ALA A 309 2.93 -3.78 1.90
C ALA A 309 3.76 -5.07 1.80
N GLU A 310 3.76 -5.90 2.84
CA GLU A 310 4.60 -7.10 2.86
C GLU A 310 4.23 -8.08 1.73
N HIS A 311 5.28 -8.52 1.03
CA HIS A 311 5.20 -9.41 -0.12
C HIS A 311 6.37 -10.40 -0.06
N PRO A 312 6.19 -11.69 -0.39
CA PRO A 312 7.22 -12.69 -0.17
C PRO A 312 8.35 -12.64 -1.20
N PHE A 313 8.05 -12.23 -2.44
CA PHE A 313 9.00 -12.27 -3.56
C PHE A 313 9.38 -10.88 -4.05
N GLY A 314 10.66 -10.50 -3.90
CA GLY A 314 11.15 -9.17 -4.31
C GLY A 314 11.01 -8.91 -5.81
N GLY A 315 11.12 -9.95 -6.64
CA GLY A 315 10.92 -9.83 -8.09
C GLY A 315 9.47 -9.59 -8.54
N SER A 316 8.51 -9.57 -7.61
CA SER A 316 7.15 -9.05 -7.87
C SER A 316 7.08 -7.53 -7.79
N TRP A 317 8.17 -6.86 -7.37
CA TRP A 317 8.29 -5.43 -7.11
C TRP A 317 7.29 -4.87 -6.08
N GLY A 318 6.64 -5.76 -5.34
CA GLY A 318 5.61 -5.45 -4.36
C GLY A 318 4.19 -5.85 -4.77
N TYR A 319 3.93 -6.11 -6.05
CA TYR A 319 2.55 -6.33 -6.55
C TYR A 319 1.94 -7.69 -6.19
N GLN A 320 2.68 -8.58 -5.51
CA GLN A 320 2.13 -9.84 -4.98
C GLN A 320 2.10 -9.81 -3.45
N VAL A 321 1.20 -9.00 -2.90
CA VAL A 321 1.07 -8.73 -1.45
C VAL A 321 0.47 -9.91 -0.69
N THR A 322 1.04 -10.22 0.48
CA THR A 322 0.49 -11.24 1.41
C THR A 322 0.09 -10.67 2.77
N SER A 323 0.67 -9.56 3.24
CA SER A 323 0.24 -8.89 4.47
C SER A 323 -0.06 -7.42 4.21
N TYR A 324 -1.34 -7.14 3.98
CA TYR A 324 -1.84 -5.84 3.52
C TYR A 324 -1.71 -4.73 4.58
N TYR A 325 -1.67 -5.11 5.86
CA TYR A 325 -1.65 -4.19 7.00
C TYR A 325 -0.25 -4.00 7.62
N ALA A 326 0.80 -4.48 6.96
CA ALA A 326 2.18 -4.32 7.42
C ALA A 326 3.06 -3.76 6.29
N PRO A 327 3.88 -2.71 6.54
CA PRO A 327 4.97 -2.38 5.64
C PRO A 327 6.00 -3.52 5.63
N THR A 328 6.67 -3.71 4.49
CA THR A 328 7.61 -4.81 4.32
C THR A 328 8.77 -4.70 5.32
N SER A 329 9.01 -5.80 6.01
CA SER A 329 10.06 -5.91 7.04
C SER A 329 11.48 -5.89 6.46
N ARG A 330 11.63 -5.96 5.12
CA ARG A 330 12.93 -5.86 4.42
C ARG A 330 13.73 -4.62 4.79
N PHE A 331 13.05 -3.52 5.12
CA PHE A 331 13.68 -2.22 5.36
C PHE A 331 13.54 -1.74 6.81
N GLY A 332 13.04 -2.56 7.74
CA GLY A 332 12.92 -2.20 9.15
C GLY A 332 11.51 -2.38 9.71
N SER A 333 11.25 -1.72 10.83
CA SER A 333 9.97 -1.80 11.55
C SER A 333 8.89 -0.87 10.94
N PRO A 334 7.60 -1.08 11.27
CA PRO A 334 6.55 -0.14 10.93
C PRO A 334 6.84 1.30 11.37
N ASP A 335 7.42 1.49 12.56
CA ASP A 335 7.82 2.82 13.05
C ASP A 335 8.99 3.43 12.27
N ASP A 336 9.87 2.61 11.68
CA ASP A 336 10.89 3.11 10.76
C ASP A 336 10.26 3.59 9.45
N PHE A 337 9.19 2.96 8.96
CA PHE A 337 8.44 3.46 7.81
C PHE A 337 7.68 4.77 8.14
N ARG A 338 7.05 4.87 9.32
CA ARG A 338 6.47 6.14 9.80
C ARG A 338 7.52 7.25 9.84
N HIS A 339 8.74 6.92 10.27
CA HIS A 339 9.85 7.87 10.28
C HIS A 339 10.23 8.38 8.89
N LEU A 340 10.23 7.51 7.87
CA LEU A 340 10.46 7.92 6.48
C LEU A 340 9.36 8.88 5.99
N VAL A 341 8.09 8.56 6.24
CA VAL A 341 6.96 9.42 5.84
C VAL A 341 7.03 10.79 6.54
N ASP A 342 7.26 10.81 7.85
CA ASP A 342 7.42 12.04 8.63
C ASP A 342 8.58 12.89 8.12
N ALA A 343 9.72 12.27 7.78
CA ALA A 343 10.86 12.98 7.19
C ALA A 343 10.52 13.62 5.83
N LEU A 344 9.71 12.96 5.00
CA LEU A 344 9.22 13.51 3.72
C LEU A 344 8.26 14.68 3.94
N HIS A 345 7.29 14.54 4.85
CA HIS A 345 6.34 15.62 5.18
C HIS A 345 7.06 16.85 5.73
N ARG A 346 8.02 16.66 6.64
CA ARG A 346 8.86 17.74 7.18
C ARG A 346 9.75 18.39 6.12
N ALA A 347 10.06 17.68 5.04
CA ALA A 347 10.75 18.24 3.88
C ALA A 347 9.81 19.01 2.94
N GLY A 348 8.48 18.85 3.09
CA GLY A 348 7.43 19.42 2.26
C GLY A 348 7.04 18.55 1.07
N ILE A 349 7.29 17.24 1.15
CA ILE A 349 7.06 16.25 0.08
C ILE A 349 5.90 15.35 0.47
N GLY A 350 4.93 15.21 -0.42
CA GLY A 350 3.81 14.28 -0.20
C GLY A 350 4.16 12.84 -0.54
N VAL A 351 3.49 11.89 0.10
CA VAL A 351 3.74 10.45 -0.08
C VAL A 351 2.52 9.76 -0.68
N ILE A 352 2.71 9.17 -1.85
CA ILE A 352 1.73 8.30 -2.53
C ILE A 352 2.24 6.87 -2.42
N VAL A 353 1.34 5.90 -2.22
CA VAL A 353 1.69 4.47 -2.18
C VAL A 353 0.85 3.71 -3.20
N ASP A 354 1.50 2.82 -3.94
CA ASP A 354 0.82 1.83 -4.76
C ASP A 354 0.08 0.82 -3.87
N TRP A 355 -1.24 0.81 -4.03
CA TRP A 355 -2.17 -0.06 -3.32
C TRP A 355 -2.68 -1.14 -4.28
N VAL A 356 -2.65 -2.40 -3.84
CA VAL A 356 -2.84 -3.57 -4.73
C VAL A 356 -4.12 -4.35 -4.35
N PRO A 357 -5.33 -3.80 -4.55
CA PRO A 357 -6.58 -4.49 -4.25
C PRO A 357 -7.00 -5.48 -5.34
N ALA A 358 -6.31 -5.52 -6.49
CA ALA A 358 -6.75 -6.26 -7.66
C ALA A 358 -6.60 -7.78 -7.49
N HIS A 359 -5.57 -8.24 -6.78
CA HIS A 359 -5.26 -9.65 -6.64
C HIS A 359 -4.29 -9.94 -5.49
N PHE A 360 -4.11 -11.22 -5.16
CA PHE A 360 -3.12 -11.71 -4.18
C PHE A 360 -2.53 -13.06 -4.63
N PRO A 361 -1.31 -13.44 -4.18
CA PRO A 361 -0.67 -14.67 -4.64
C PRO A 361 -1.27 -15.94 -4.01
N LYS A 362 -0.95 -17.11 -4.59
CA LYS A 362 -1.46 -18.44 -4.18
C LYS A 362 -0.71 -19.07 -3.00
N ASP A 363 0.13 -18.30 -2.31
CA ASP A 363 0.90 -18.74 -1.15
C ASP A 363 0.01 -19.41 -0.09
N ALA A 364 0.23 -20.70 0.16
CA ALA A 364 -0.63 -21.52 1.00
C ALA A 364 -0.66 -21.07 2.48
N TRP A 365 0.35 -20.31 2.92
CA TRP A 365 0.44 -19.74 4.26
C TRP A 365 -0.23 -18.37 4.39
N ALA A 366 -0.70 -17.76 3.29
CA ALA A 366 -1.36 -16.44 3.28
C ALA A 366 -2.89 -16.58 3.07
N LEU A 367 -3.51 -15.69 2.29
CA LEU A 367 -4.99 -15.60 2.16
C LEU A 367 -5.65 -16.76 1.38
N ALA A 368 -4.92 -17.46 0.51
CA ALA A 368 -5.48 -18.49 -0.36
C ALA A 368 -6.16 -19.62 0.42
N ARG A 369 -7.44 -19.90 0.13
CA ARG A 369 -8.25 -20.92 0.82
C ARG A 369 -8.15 -20.86 2.35
N PHE A 370 -8.23 -19.65 2.90
CA PHE A 370 -7.83 -19.34 4.27
C PHE A 370 -8.37 -20.31 5.34
N ASP A 371 -9.68 -20.62 5.29
CA ASP A 371 -10.38 -21.50 6.24
C ASP A 371 -10.73 -22.88 5.63
N GLY A 372 -10.02 -23.28 4.57
CA GLY A 372 -10.29 -24.48 3.77
C GLY A 372 -11.29 -24.27 2.63
N THR A 373 -11.95 -23.11 2.57
CA THR A 373 -12.83 -22.69 1.47
C THR A 373 -12.24 -21.48 0.73
N PRO A 374 -12.67 -21.19 -0.52
CA PRO A 374 -12.42 -19.90 -1.16
C PRO A 374 -13.03 -18.75 -0.34
N LEU A 375 -12.24 -18.18 0.58
CA LEU A 375 -12.71 -17.23 1.59
C LEU A 375 -12.55 -15.79 1.09
N TYR A 376 -11.30 -15.43 0.77
CA TYR A 376 -10.94 -14.11 0.26
C TYR A 376 -11.07 -14.06 -1.26
N GLU A 377 -10.76 -15.15 -1.95
CA GLU A 377 -10.91 -15.30 -3.39
C GLU A 377 -12.32 -15.72 -3.80
N HIS A 378 -12.76 -15.28 -4.99
CA HIS A 378 -14.07 -15.67 -5.51
C HIS A 378 -14.13 -17.19 -5.81
N PRO A 379 -15.20 -17.91 -5.40
CA PRO A 379 -15.26 -19.37 -5.50
C PRO A 379 -15.35 -19.92 -6.93
N ASP A 380 -15.84 -19.13 -7.88
CA ASP A 380 -15.75 -19.46 -9.33
C ASP A 380 -14.38 -19.03 -9.88
N PRO A 381 -13.52 -19.97 -10.31
CA PRO A 381 -12.17 -19.65 -10.82
C PRO A 381 -12.17 -18.73 -12.05
N ARG A 382 -13.25 -18.71 -12.83
CA ARG A 382 -13.39 -17.81 -13.98
C ARG A 382 -13.50 -16.34 -13.57
N ARG A 383 -13.83 -16.07 -12.30
CA ARG A 383 -13.80 -14.73 -11.69
C ARG A 383 -12.67 -14.58 -10.67
N GLY A 384 -12.31 -15.67 -10.00
CA GLY A 384 -11.40 -15.71 -8.86
C GLY A 384 -9.92 -15.91 -9.17
N GLU A 385 -9.51 -16.03 -10.44
CA GLU A 385 -8.10 -16.18 -10.82
C GLU A 385 -7.70 -15.30 -11.99
N HIS A 386 -6.52 -14.67 -11.94
CA HIS A 386 -5.89 -14.08 -13.13
C HIS A 386 -5.04 -15.13 -13.84
N PRO A 387 -5.41 -15.57 -15.05
CA PRO A 387 -4.75 -16.69 -15.71
C PRO A 387 -3.30 -16.38 -16.09
N ASP A 388 -3.02 -15.18 -16.62
CA ASP A 388 -1.67 -14.80 -17.06
C ASP A 388 -0.71 -14.54 -15.88
N TRP A 389 -1.24 -14.17 -14.71
CA TRP A 389 -0.43 -13.83 -13.53
C TRP A 389 -0.29 -15.00 -12.54
N GLY A 390 -1.16 -15.99 -12.62
CA GLY A 390 -1.19 -17.11 -11.68
C GLY A 390 -1.64 -16.71 -10.26
N THR A 391 -2.32 -15.58 -10.11
CA THR A 391 -2.78 -15.01 -8.83
C THR A 391 -4.29 -15.20 -8.63
N LEU A 392 -4.77 -14.95 -7.41
CA LEU A 392 -6.18 -15.01 -7.04
C LEU A 392 -6.79 -13.61 -7.01
N VAL A 393 -8.05 -13.50 -7.41
CA VAL A 393 -8.85 -12.27 -7.40
C VAL A 393 -9.77 -12.29 -6.18
N PHE A 394 -9.81 -11.19 -5.45
CA PHE A 394 -10.68 -11.04 -4.29
C PHE A 394 -12.17 -11.17 -4.68
N ASP A 395 -12.96 -11.77 -3.79
CA ASP A 395 -14.42 -11.77 -3.86
C ASP A 395 -14.97 -10.42 -3.39
N TYR A 396 -14.95 -9.42 -4.26
CA TYR A 396 -15.42 -8.06 -3.95
C TYR A 396 -16.90 -8.00 -3.54
N GLY A 397 -17.69 -9.00 -3.95
CA GLY A 397 -19.11 -9.11 -3.60
C GLY A 397 -19.30 -9.52 -2.14
N ARG A 398 -18.31 -10.20 -1.56
CA ARG A 398 -18.34 -10.62 -0.17
C ARG A 398 -18.04 -9.46 0.76
N THR A 399 -19.01 -9.20 1.62
CA THR A 399 -19.06 -8.03 2.51
C THR A 399 -17.82 -7.88 3.41
N GLU A 400 -17.34 -8.96 4.03
CA GLU A 400 -16.15 -8.91 4.90
C GLU A 400 -14.84 -8.74 4.11
N VAL A 401 -14.77 -9.27 2.89
CA VAL A 401 -13.62 -9.09 1.97
C VAL A 401 -13.56 -7.66 1.47
N ARG A 402 -14.70 -7.08 1.09
CA ARG A 402 -14.81 -5.66 0.74
C ARG A 402 -14.38 -4.78 1.91
N ASN A 403 -14.86 -5.08 3.12
CA ASN A 403 -14.48 -4.34 4.33
C ASN A 403 -12.98 -4.45 4.64
N PHE A 404 -12.37 -5.63 4.45
CA PHE A 404 -10.93 -5.83 4.59
C PHE A 404 -10.14 -4.87 3.69
N LEU A 405 -10.56 -4.70 2.43
CA LEU A 405 -9.89 -3.82 1.47
C LEU A 405 -10.18 -2.33 1.75
N VAL A 406 -11.44 -1.96 1.99
CA VAL A 406 -11.82 -0.56 2.28
C VAL A 406 -11.13 -0.07 3.55
N ALA A 407 -11.14 -0.86 4.63
CA ALA A 407 -10.42 -0.53 5.85
C ALA A 407 -8.90 -0.47 5.62
N ASN A 408 -8.33 -1.29 4.71
CA ASN A 408 -6.90 -1.25 4.42
C ASN A 408 -6.48 0.06 3.73
N ALA A 409 -7.28 0.58 2.81
CA ALA A 409 -7.02 1.88 2.19
C ALA A 409 -6.99 3.00 3.24
N VAL A 410 -7.95 3.00 4.18
CA VAL A 410 -8.00 3.98 5.27
C VAL A 410 -6.85 3.78 6.26
N PHE A 411 -6.46 2.54 6.53
CA PHE A 411 -5.37 2.19 7.44
C PHE A 411 -4.06 2.86 7.03
N TRP A 412 -3.66 2.78 5.76
CA TRP A 412 -2.44 3.45 5.27
C TRP A 412 -2.50 4.97 5.47
N ALA A 413 -3.66 5.57 5.22
CA ALA A 413 -3.83 7.01 5.32
C ALA A 413 -3.91 7.52 6.78
N GLU A 414 -4.47 6.76 7.71
CA GLU A 414 -4.59 7.14 9.14
C GLU A 414 -3.37 6.71 9.97
N GLU A 415 -2.86 5.48 9.81
CA GLU A 415 -1.78 4.93 10.66
C GLU A 415 -0.37 5.26 10.17
N PHE A 416 -0.23 5.59 8.88
CA PHE A 416 1.03 5.93 8.23
C PHE A 416 1.01 7.30 7.55
N HIS A 417 -0.05 8.09 7.74
CA HIS A 417 -0.21 9.46 7.22
C HIS A 417 -0.06 9.61 5.69
N ILE A 418 -0.21 8.53 4.92
CA ILE A 418 -0.06 8.56 3.46
C ILE A 418 -1.02 9.58 2.82
N ASP A 419 -0.51 10.36 1.85
CA ASP A 419 -1.23 11.46 1.19
C ASP A 419 -1.98 11.03 -0.07
N GLY A 420 -1.66 9.85 -0.60
CA GLY A 420 -2.43 9.28 -1.69
C GLY A 420 -2.22 7.79 -1.94
N LEU A 421 -3.16 7.19 -2.64
CA LEU A 421 -3.10 5.80 -3.07
C LEU A 421 -3.20 5.73 -4.59
N ARG A 422 -2.28 5.01 -5.23
CA ARG A 422 -2.37 4.67 -6.65
C ARG A 422 -2.77 3.21 -6.79
N VAL A 423 -3.81 2.94 -7.59
CA VAL A 423 -4.30 1.58 -7.86
C VAL A 423 -3.85 1.15 -9.24
N ASP A 424 -3.03 0.11 -9.27
CA ASP A 424 -2.57 -0.56 -10.48
C ASP A 424 -3.67 -1.40 -11.13
N ALA A 425 -3.59 -1.52 -12.45
CA ALA A 425 -4.36 -2.44 -13.28
C ALA A 425 -5.87 -2.44 -12.95
N VAL A 426 -6.49 -1.27 -12.79
CA VAL A 426 -7.93 -1.14 -12.46
C VAL A 426 -8.81 -1.87 -13.47
N ALA A 427 -8.38 -1.93 -14.74
CA ALA A 427 -9.05 -2.70 -15.79
C ALA A 427 -9.19 -4.20 -15.44
N SER A 428 -8.20 -4.78 -14.74
CA SER A 428 -8.22 -6.18 -14.28
C SER A 428 -9.33 -6.45 -13.28
N MET A 429 -9.74 -5.42 -12.52
CA MET A 429 -10.84 -5.49 -11.56
C MET A 429 -12.19 -5.29 -12.25
N LEU A 430 -12.28 -4.30 -13.15
CA LEU A 430 -13.52 -3.84 -13.77
C LEU A 430 -14.12 -4.83 -14.77
N TYR A 431 -13.32 -5.73 -15.33
CA TYR A 431 -13.75 -6.60 -16.43
C TYR A 431 -13.65 -8.09 -16.08
N LEU A 432 -14.78 -8.79 -16.19
CA LEU A 432 -14.89 -10.24 -16.00
C LEU A 432 -14.17 -11.02 -17.10
N ASP A 433 -13.98 -10.43 -18.28
CA ASP A 433 -13.27 -11.00 -19.43
C ASP A 433 -11.78 -10.59 -19.51
N TYR A 434 -11.25 -9.86 -18.51
CA TYR A 434 -9.84 -9.43 -18.53
C TYR A 434 -8.88 -10.61 -18.64
N SER A 435 -8.05 -10.62 -19.71
CA SER A 435 -7.07 -11.69 -19.99
C SER A 435 -7.73 -13.09 -20.13
N ARG A 436 -9.02 -13.14 -20.51
CA ARG A 436 -9.76 -14.40 -20.71
C ARG A 436 -10.33 -14.46 -22.14
N GLU A 437 -10.07 -15.56 -22.83
CA GLU A 437 -10.58 -15.77 -24.20
C GLU A 437 -11.84 -16.64 -24.22
N GLY A 438 -12.69 -16.43 -25.23
CA GLY A 438 -13.81 -17.33 -25.53
C GLY A 438 -14.80 -17.54 -24.37
N GLY A 439 -15.02 -18.81 -24.00
CA GLY A 439 -15.98 -19.23 -22.96
C GLY A 439 -15.42 -19.30 -21.55
N ASP A 440 -14.20 -18.83 -21.33
CA ASP A 440 -13.47 -18.94 -20.04
C ASP A 440 -13.84 -17.83 -19.04
N TRP A 441 -14.91 -17.08 -19.31
CA TRP A 441 -15.50 -16.08 -18.41
C TRP A 441 -17.04 -16.16 -18.44
N VAL A 442 -17.69 -15.51 -17.48
CA VAL A 442 -19.16 -15.46 -17.37
C VAL A 442 -19.62 -14.00 -17.28
N PRO A 443 -20.67 -13.60 -18.02
CA PRO A 443 -21.20 -12.25 -17.91
C PRO A 443 -21.85 -11.99 -16.56
N ASN A 444 -21.97 -10.70 -16.24
CA ASN A 444 -22.73 -10.24 -15.08
C ASN A 444 -24.24 -10.51 -15.26
N SER A 445 -25.04 -10.18 -14.24
CA SER A 445 -26.51 -10.39 -14.24
C SER A 445 -27.25 -9.66 -15.38
N GLU A 446 -26.62 -8.68 -16.02
CA GLU A 446 -27.18 -7.88 -17.12
C GLU A 446 -26.67 -8.36 -18.49
N GLY A 447 -25.84 -9.41 -18.53
CA GLY A 447 -25.26 -9.94 -19.76
C GLY A 447 -24.00 -9.20 -20.24
N GLY A 448 -23.51 -8.22 -19.46
CA GLY A 448 -22.30 -7.46 -19.73
C GLY A 448 -21.03 -8.09 -19.15
N ARG A 449 -19.88 -7.48 -19.44
CA ARG A 449 -18.56 -7.90 -18.96
C ARG A 449 -18.10 -7.14 -17.71
N GLU A 450 -18.88 -6.16 -17.28
CA GLU A 450 -18.56 -5.29 -16.16
C GLU A 450 -18.67 -6.07 -14.85
N ASN A 451 -17.65 -5.95 -14.00
CA ASN A 451 -17.64 -6.52 -12.68
C ASN A 451 -18.21 -5.52 -11.66
N TRP A 452 -19.54 -5.55 -11.47
CA TRP A 452 -20.23 -4.60 -10.59
C TRP A 452 -19.76 -4.66 -9.14
N ASP A 453 -19.29 -5.81 -8.67
CA ASP A 453 -18.74 -5.95 -7.32
C ASP A 453 -17.44 -5.14 -7.15
N ALA A 454 -16.58 -5.13 -8.17
CA ALA A 454 -15.36 -4.31 -8.18
C ALA A 454 -15.68 -2.82 -8.30
N VAL A 455 -16.65 -2.45 -9.14
CA VAL A 455 -17.13 -1.06 -9.24
C VAL A 455 -17.62 -0.56 -7.87
N ALA A 456 -18.42 -1.38 -7.17
CA ALA A 456 -18.92 -1.05 -5.83
C ALA A 456 -17.78 -0.89 -4.82
N LEU A 457 -16.80 -1.80 -4.80
CA LEU A 457 -15.60 -1.65 -3.96
C LEU A 457 -14.88 -0.33 -4.21
N LEU A 458 -14.59 0.01 -5.47
CA LEU A 458 -13.83 1.22 -5.80
C LEU A 458 -14.59 2.50 -5.43
N GLN A 459 -15.91 2.51 -5.66
CA GLN A 459 -16.77 3.61 -5.25
C GLN A 459 -16.82 3.76 -3.72
N GLU A 460 -16.96 2.64 -2.99
CA GLU A 460 -16.99 2.63 -1.53
C GLU A 460 -15.65 3.06 -0.93
N MET A 461 -14.54 2.55 -1.46
CA MET A 461 -13.18 2.91 -1.05
C MET A 461 -12.94 4.41 -1.22
N ASN A 462 -13.18 4.94 -2.42
CA ASN A 462 -12.98 6.37 -2.71
C ASN A 462 -13.88 7.23 -1.81
N ALA A 463 -15.18 6.95 -1.75
CA ALA A 463 -16.09 7.74 -0.92
C ALA A 463 -15.71 7.73 0.57
N THR A 464 -15.25 6.59 1.08
CA THR A 464 -14.86 6.43 2.48
C THR A 464 -13.57 7.18 2.78
N ILE A 465 -12.52 7.00 1.97
CA ILE A 465 -11.22 7.60 2.25
C ILE A 465 -11.25 9.12 2.11
N TYR A 466 -11.94 9.68 1.11
CA TYR A 466 -12.10 11.14 1.00
C TYR A 466 -12.89 11.75 2.17
N ARG A 467 -13.85 11.00 2.75
CA ARG A 467 -14.62 11.45 3.91
C ARG A 467 -13.80 11.42 5.19
N ARG A 468 -12.97 10.39 5.37
CA ARG A 468 -12.18 10.18 6.59
C ARG A 468 -10.90 10.99 6.60
N VAL A 469 -10.29 11.17 5.44
CA VAL A 469 -8.96 11.76 5.26
C VAL A 469 -9.03 12.92 4.26
N PRO A 470 -9.48 14.11 4.69
CA PRO A 470 -9.56 15.27 3.81
C PRO A 470 -8.21 15.61 3.17
N GLY A 471 -8.24 15.93 1.88
CA GLY A 471 -7.05 16.30 1.12
C GLY A 471 -6.17 15.13 0.68
N ILE A 472 -6.56 13.86 0.92
CA ILE A 472 -5.92 12.72 0.27
C ILE A 472 -6.17 12.73 -1.25
N VAL A 473 -5.35 12.07 -2.05
CA VAL A 473 -5.60 11.80 -3.48
C VAL A 473 -5.66 10.30 -3.76
N THR A 474 -6.58 9.89 -4.62
CA THR A 474 -6.59 8.54 -5.18
C THR A 474 -6.35 8.60 -6.68
N ILE A 475 -5.46 7.74 -7.19
CA ILE A 475 -5.01 7.70 -8.58
C ILE A 475 -5.29 6.32 -9.16
N ALA A 476 -5.88 6.27 -10.36
CA ALA A 476 -6.13 5.01 -11.06
C ALA A 476 -5.22 4.85 -12.28
N GLU A 477 -4.61 3.67 -12.44
CA GLU A 477 -4.15 3.19 -13.74
C GLU A 477 -5.24 2.32 -14.35
N GLU A 478 -5.95 2.89 -15.33
CA GLU A 478 -7.04 2.24 -16.02
C GLU A 478 -6.76 2.36 -17.52
N SER A 479 -6.33 1.26 -18.12
CA SER A 479 -5.79 1.20 -19.49
C SER A 479 -6.85 0.91 -20.56
N THR A 480 -8.15 0.95 -20.20
CA THR A 480 -9.25 0.94 -21.16
C THR A 480 -9.94 2.31 -21.23
N ALA A 481 -11.05 2.38 -21.98
CA ALA A 481 -11.84 3.59 -22.15
C ALA A 481 -13.04 3.63 -21.19
N TRP A 482 -12.88 3.20 -19.94
CA TRP A 482 -13.96 3.30 -18.94
C TRP A 482 -14.32 4.77 -18.69
N ASP A 483 -15.62 5.12 -18.78
CA ASP A 483 -16.07 6.50 -18.56
C ASP A 483 -16.19 6.84 -17.07
N GLY A 484 -15.75 8.04 -16.69
CA GLY A 484 -16.00 8.60 -15.37
C GLY A 484 -15.12 7.99 -14.27
N VAL A 485 -13.88 7.60 -14.60
CA VAL A 485 -12.92 7.08 -13.61
C VAL A 485 -12.66 8.14 -12.52
N THR A 486 -12.49 9.40 -12.92
CA THR A 486 -12.23 10.53 -12.00
C THR A 486 -13.47 11.36 -11.69
N ARG A 487 -14.66 10.89 -12.09
CA ARG A 487 -15.94 11.54 -11.77
C ARG A 487 -16.40 11.14 -10.36
N PRO A 488 -17.07 12.02 -9.59
CA PRO A 488 -17.61 11.67 -8.28
C PRO A 488 -18.55 10.46 -8.31
N THR A 489 -18.49 9.65 -7.26
CA THR A 489 -19.35 8.46 -7.08
C THR A 489 -20.85 8.80 -7.06
N SER A 490 -21.21 9.98 -6.55
CA SER A 490 -22.58 10.52 -6.55
C SER A 490 -23.17 10.75 -7.95
N HIS A 491 -22.32 10.78 -8.99
CA HIS A 491 -22.69 10.95 -10.40
C HIS A 491 -22.30 9.73 -11.24
N GLY A 492 -22.17 8.55 -10.61
CA GLY A 492 -21.91 7.28 -11.28
C GLY A 492 -20.45 7.04 -11.67
N GLY A 493 -19.51 7.90 -11.28
CA GLY A 493 -18.09 7.66 -11.49
C GLY A 493 -17.48 6.68 -10.49
N LEU A 494 -16.22 6.29 -10.70
CA LEU A 494 -15.48 5.44 -9.75
C LEU A 494 -14.98 6.24 -8.53
N GLY A 495 -14.89 7.56 -8.65
CA GLY A 495 -14.54 8.45 -7.54
C GLY A 495 -13.05 8.72 -7.36
N PHE A 496 -12.19 8.31 -8.30
CA PHE A 496 -10.77 8.63 -8.22
C PHE A 496 -10.54 10.14 -8.37
N GLY A 497 -9.46 10.65 -7.77
CA GLY A 497 -9.06 12.04 -7.93
C GLY A 497 -8.38 12.28 -9.28
N LEU A 498 -7.53 11.34 -9.69
CA LEU A 498 -6.75 11.38 -10.92
C LEU A 498 -6.70 10.02 -11.63
N LYS A 499 -6.38 10.03 -12.93
CA LYS A 499 -6.17 8.85 -13.77
C LYS A 499 -4.84 8.97 -14.52
N TRP A 500 -4.06 7.91 -14.62
CA TRP A 500 -2.91 7.86 -15.51
C TRP A 500 -3.37 7.93 -16.98
N ASN A 501 -2.76 8.83 -17.75
CA ASN A 501 -3.04 8.97 -19.17
C ASN A 501 -2.18 7.99 -19.99
N MET A 502 -2.59 6.73 -20.00
CA MET A 502 -1.89 5.66 -20.72
C MET A 502 -1.87 5.90 -22.24
N GLY A 503 -2.89 6.55 -22.79
CA GLY A 503 -2.94 6.93 -24.21
C GLY A 503 -1.87 7.97 -24.55
N TRP A 504 -1.77 9.05 -23.77
CA TRP A 504 -0.69 10.03 -23.93
C TRP A 504 0.70 9.38 -23.79
N MET A 505 0.88 8.52 -22.79
CA MET A 505 2.17 7.85 -22.55
C MET A 505 2.56 7.04 -23.80
N HIS A 506 1.66 6.18 -24.28
CA HIS A 506 1.90 5.33 -25.44
C HIS A 506 2.19 6.16 -26.70
N ASP A 507 1.29 7.08 -27.06
CA ASP A 507 1.39 7.83 -28.29
C ASP A 507 2.62 8.74 -28.31
N SER A 508 2.93 9.39 -27.19
CA SER A 508 4.07 10.31 -27.10
C SER A 508 5.41 9.57 -27.08
N LEU A 509 5.50 8.41 -26.42
CA LEU A 509 6.69 7.56 -26.46
C LEU A 509 6.87 6.91 -27.85
N GLU A 510 5.80 6.49 -28.52
CA GLU A 510 5.90 5.96 -29.88
C GLU A 510 6.39 7.04 -30.84
N TYR A 511 5.86 8.27 -30.73
CA TYR A 511 6.29 9.41 -31.54
C TYR A 511 7.78 9.71 -31.37
N ILE A 512 8.25 9.84 -30.12
CA ILE A 512 9.62 10.28 -29.85
C ILE A 512 10.66 9.20 -30.20
N GLN A 513 10.29 7.92 -30.16
CA GLN A 513 11.14 6.79 -30.58
C GLN A 513 11.41 6.76 -32.09
N LYS A 514 10.54 7.39 -32.90
CA LYS A 514 10.73 7.41 -34.36
C LYS A 514 11.87 8.34 -34.74
N GLU A 515 12.69 7.88 -35.70
CA GLU A 515 13.67 8.73 -36.38
C GLU A 515 13.04 10.06 -36.82
N PRO A 516 13.70 11.21 -36.60
CA PRO A 516 13.06 12.52 -36.81
C PRO A 516 12.48 12.74 -38.21
N VAL A 517 13.07 12.13 -39.23
CA VAL A 517 12.56 12.21 -40.62
C VAL A 517 11.18 11.58 -40.81
N HIS A 518 10.79 10.62 -39.95
CA HIS A 518 9.51 9.93 -40.00
C HIS A 518 8.43 10.57 -39.13
N ARG A 519 8.80 11.41 -38.16
CA ARG A 519 7.88 12.04 -37.21
C ARG A 519 6.76 12.84 -37.88
N GLN A 520 7.00 13.43 -39.05
CA GLN A 520 5.98 14.14 -39.83
C GLN A 520 4.75 13.27 -40.18
N TYR A 521 4.94 11.96 -40.39
CA TYR A 521 3.86 11.02 -40.72
C TYR A 521 3.06 10.58 -39.50
N HIS A 522 3.56 10.94 -38.31
CA HIS A 522 3.10 10.50 -37.00
C HIS A 522 2.75 11.69 -36.10
N HIS A 523 2.66 12.90 -36.65
CA HIS A 523 2.42 14.12 -35.87
C HIS A 523 1.07 14.10 -35.12
N HIS A 524 0.12 13.27 -35.58
CA HIS A 524 -1.12 13.04 -34.87
C HIS A 524 -0.91 12.31 -33.53
N ASP A 525 0.02 11.36 -33.43
CA ASP A 525 0.33 10.62 -32.19
C ASP A 525 0.61 11.59 -31.03
N ILE A 526 1.48 12.58 -31.22
CA ILE A 526 1.83 13.54 -30.16
C ILE A 526 0.77 14.62 -29.87
N THR A 527 -0.22 14.81 -30.75
CA THR A 527 -1.27 15.83 -30.59
C THR A 527 -2.62 15.25 -30.17
N PHE A 528 -2.83 13.95 -30.35
CA PHE A 528 -4.14 13.31 -30.21
C PHE A 528 -4.67 13.33 -28.78
N SER A 529 -3.80 13.19 -27.77
CA SER A 529 -4.19 13.19 -26.35
C SER A 529 -4.99 14.43 -25.93
N LEU A 530 -4.76 15.59 -26.58
CA LEU A 530 -5.48 16.83 -26.32
C LEU A 530 -6.94 16.81 -26.80
N MET A 531 -7.36 15.82 -27.60
CA MET A 531 -8.77 15.60 -27.93
C MET A 531 -9.60 15.11 -26.74
N TYR A 532 -8.95 14.47 -25.77
CA TYR A 532 -9.62 13.93 -24.59
C TYR A 532 -8.94 14.35 -23.27
N ALA A 533 -7.95 15.24 -23.28
CA ALA A 533 -7.20 15.66 -22.09
C ALA A 533 -8.06 16.24 -20.94
N TRP A 534 -9.32 16.59 -21.21
CA TRP A 534 -10.28 17.11 -20.23
C TRP A 534 -11.47 16.17 -19.99
N SER A 535 -11.42 14.93 -20.49
CA SER A 535 -12.42 13.91 -20.17
C SER A 535 -12.27 13.36 -18.75
N GLU A 536 -11.06 13.39 -18.22
CA GLU A 536 -10.67 12.95 -16.88
C GLU A 536 -9.58 13.88 -16.33
N ASN A 537 -9.29 13.79 -15.03
CA ASN A 537 -8.18 14.51 -14.42
C ASN A 537 -6.89 13.68 -14.56
N TYR A 538 -6.00 14.04 -15.49
CA TYR A 538 -4.88 13.18 -15.85
C TYR A 538 -3.57 13.45 -15.09
N VAL A 539 -2.88 12.35 -14.78
CA VAL A 539 -1.41 12.29 -14.58
C VAL A 539 -0.80 11.80 -15.88
N LEU A 540 0.35 12.34 -16.27
CA LEU A 540 1.16 11.94 -17.43
C LEU A 540 2.30 11.05 -16.90
N PRO A 541 2.21 9.72 -17.02
CA PRO A 541 3.20 8.82 -16.43
C PRO A 541 4.30 8.45 -17.42
N ILE A 542 5.55 8.50 -16.95
CA ILE A 542 6.67 7.72 -17.47
C ILE A 542 7.15 6.85 -16.31
N SER A 543 6.46 5.72 -16.14
CA SER A 543 6.59 4.86 -14.97
C SER A 543 7.64 3.75 -15.12
N HIS A 544 7.83 2.98 -14.06
CA HIS A 544 8.72 1.82 -14.00
C HIS A 544 8.45 0.80 -15.12
N ASP A 545 7.17 0.57 -15.47
CA ASP A 545 6.75 -0.37 -16.51
C ASP A 545 7.26 -0.03 -17.91
N GLU A 546 7.61 1.24 -18.14
CA GLU A 546 8.06 1.70 -19.45
C GLU A 546 9.56 1.58 -19.65
N VAL A 547 10.32 1.21 -18.62
CA VAL A 547 11.79 1.13 -18.67
C VAL A 547 12.34 -0.26 -18.31
N VAL A 548 11.56 -1.30 -18.58
CA VAL A 548 11.86 -2.72 -18.29
C VAL A 548 11.46 -3.65 -19.44
N HIS A 549 11.74 -4.94 -19.29
CA HIS A 549 11.25 -6.03 -20.15
C HIS A 549 11.54 -5.86 -21.65
N GLY A 550 12.69 -5.29 -22.00
CA GLY A 550 13.07 -5.06 -23.40
C GLY A 550 12.49 -3.78 -24.01
N LYS A 551 11.70 -2.99 -23.25
CA LYS A 551 11.18 -1.69 -23.69
C LYS A 551 12.25 -0.60 -23.71
N LYS A 552 13.47 -0.86 -23.21
CA LYS A 552 14.60 0.05 -23.07
C LYS A 552 14.37 1.16 -22.05
N SER A 553 15.45 1.75 -21.54
CA SER A 553 15.41 3.00 -20.77
C SER A 553 14.85 4.17 -21.60
N LEU A 554 14.41 5.24 -20.93
CA LEU A 554 13.96 6.45 -21.61
C LEU A 554 15.01 6.99 -22.60
N LEU A 555 16.29 6.91 -22.26
CA LEU A 555 17.37 7.35 -23.14
C LEU A 555 17.50 6.47 -24.39
N HIS A 556 17.51 5.15 -24.23
CA HIS A 556 17.70 4.22 -25.35
C HIS A 556 16.45 4.03 -26.22
N LYS A 557 15.31 4.58 -25.81
CA LYS A 557 14.16 4.83 -26.69
C LYS A 557 14.49 5.89 -27.76
N MET A 558 15.34 6.86 -27.45
CA MET A 558 15.60 7.98 -28.36
C MET A 558 16.46 7.58 -29.57
N PRO A 559 16.14 8.06 -30.78
CA PRO A 559 16.92 7.80 -31.99
C PRO A 559 18.15 8.72 -32.08
N GLY A 560 19.04 8.40 -33.02
CA GLY A 560 20.22 9.21 -33.34
C GLY A 560 21.48 8.86 -32.56
N ASP A 561 22.49 9.71 -32.69
CA ASP A 561 23.73 9.59 -31.90
C ASP A 561 23.52 9.98 -30.43
N ARG A 562 24.54 9.75 -29.59
CA ARG A 562 24.46 10.01 -28.13
C ARG A 562 24.01 11.44 -27.79
N TRP A 563 24.47 12.43 -28.55
CA TRP A 563 24.08 13.83 -28.32
C TRP A 563 22.60 14.03 -28.65
N GLN A 564 22.14 13.48 -29.78
CA GLN A 564 20.74 13.52 -30.19
C GLN A 564 19.83 12.75 -29.24
N GLN A 565 20.27 11.62 -28.68
CA GLN A 565 19.52 10.88 -27.68
C GLN A 565 19.28 11.73 -26.42
N MET A 566 20.35 12.33 -25.89
CA MET A 566 20.26 13.25 -24.74
C MET A 566 19.38 14.47 -25.06
N ALA A 567 19.51 15.06 -26.25
CA ALA A 567 18.69 16.17 -26.68
C ALA A 567 17.19 15.80 -26.78
N ASN A 568 16.88 14.61 -27.31
CA ASN A 568 15.50 14.11 -27.35
C ASN A 568 14.92 13.91 -25.95
N VAL A 569 15.66 13.31 -25.01
CA VAL A 569 15.21 13.18 -23.61
C VAL A 569 14.87 14.56 -23.04
N ARG A 570 15.76 15.54 -23.20
CA ARG A 570 15.55 16.89 -22.71
C ARG A 570 14.34 17.58 -23.35
N ALA A 571 14.20 17.50 -24.67
CA ALA A 571 13.07 18.08 -25.40
C ALA A 571 11.74 17.44 -24.97
N TYR A 572 11.73 16.10 -24.86
CA TYR A 572 10.55 15.33 -24.46
C TYR A 572 10.09 15.67 -23.04
N LEU A 573 11.02 15.74 -22.08
CA LEU A 573 10.68 16.14 -20.70
C LEU A 573 10.21 17.60 -20.63
N GLY A 574 10.83 18.51 -21.38
CA GLY A 574 10.36 19.89 -21.50
C GLY A 574 8.96 20.00 -22.11
N PHE A 575 8.62 19.14 -23.07
CA PHE A 575 7.27 19.04 -23.64
C PHE A 575 6.29 18.48 -22.59
N MET A 576 6.62 17.35 -21.97
CA MET A 576 5.81 16.69 -20.95
C MET A 576 5.43 17.63 -19.80
N TRP A 577 6.37 18.40 -19.26
CA TRP A 577 6.09 19.36 -18.18
C TRP A 577 5.22 20.54 -18.62
N SER A 578 5.20 20.86 -19.91
CA SER A 578 4.33 21.91 -20.46
C SER A 578 2.98 21.41 -20.96
N HIS A 579 2.81 20.10 -21.14
CA HIS A 579 1.56 19.48 -21.54
C HIS A 579 0.54 19.53 -20.39
N PRO A 580 -0.77 19.75 -20.64
CA PRO A 580 -1.80 19.66 -19.60
C PRO A 580 -1.81 18.30 -18.91
N GLY A 581 -1.85 18.30 -17.58
CA GLY A 581 -1.82 17.11 -16.73
C GLY A 581 -0.76 17.20 -15.63
N LYS A 582 -0.86 16.35 -14.59
CA LYS A 582 0.16 16.22 -13.55
C LYS A 582 1.31 15.34 -14.03
N GLN A 583 2.50 15.40 -13.44
CA GLN A 583 3.69 14.68 -13.92
C GLN A 583 4.04 13.49 -13.02
N LEU A 584 4.43 12.37 -13.60
CA LEU A 584 5.11 11.27 -12.91
C LEU A 584 6.31 10.78 -13.71
N LEU A 585 7.47 10.70 -13.05
CA LEU A 585 8.71 10.22 -13.65
C LEU A 585 9.38 9.19 -12.73
N PHE A 586 9.65 8.00 -13.27
CA PHE A 586 10.33 6.95 -12.55
C PHE A 586 11.82 7.22 -12.35
N MET A 587 12.30 6.84 -11.16
CA MET A 587 13.71 6.93 -10.79
C MET A 587 14.66 6.33 -11.83
N GLY A 588 15.78 7.00 -12.07
CA GLY A 588 16.73 6.70 -13.14
C GLY A 588 16.49 7.51 -14.41
N SER A 589 15.23 7.84 -14.71
CA SER A 589 14.90 8.61 -15.92
C SER A 589 15.29 10.08 -15.80
N GLU A 590 15.35 10.64 -14.58
CA GLU A 590 15.69 12.04 -14.31
C GLU A 590 17.14 12.39 -14.64
N PHE A 591 18.03 11.40 -14.69
CA PHE A 591 19.42 11.57 -15.12
C PHE A 591 19.74 10.78 -16.39
N ALA A 592 18.71 10.35 -17.12
CA ALA A 592 18.83 9.57 -18.36
C ALA A 592 19.69 8.32 -18.18
N GLN A 593 19.30 7.42 -17.28
CA GLN A 593 19.98 6.13 -17.11
C GLN A 593 20.06 5.36 -18.44
N ASP A 594 21.22 4.75 -18.68
CA ASP A 594 21.46 3.96 -19.89
C ASP A 594 20.69 2.63 -19.87
N ALA A 595 20.89 1.82 -18.83
CA ALA A 595 20.27 0.50 -18.73
C ALA A 595 18.78 0.57 -18.38
N GLU A 596 18.04 -0.47 -18.75
CA GLU A 596 16.72 -0.74 -18.17
C GLU A 596 16.82 -0.84 -16.64
N TRP A 597 15.73 -0.51 -15.96
CA TRP A 597 15.68 -0.67 -14.52
C TRP A 597 15.83 -2.15 -14.13
N SER A 598 16.61 -2.40 -13.08
CA SER A 598 16.79 -3.71 -12.48
C SER A 598 16.66 -3.60 -10.97
N GLU A 599 15.62 -4.23 -10.41
CA GLU A 599 15.40 -4.24 -8.96
C GLU A 599 16.59 -4.85 -8.20
N ALA A 600 17.22 -5.88 -8.78
CA ALA A 600 18.34 -6.59 -8.17
C ALA A 600 19.67 -5.79 -8.20
N HIS A 601 19.87 -4.93 -9.19
CA HIS A 601 21.10 -4.14 -9.33
C HIS A 601 21.02 -2.77 -8.64
N GLY A 602 19.84 -2.14 -8.73
CA GLY A 602 19.64 -0.74 -8.39
C GLY A 602 20.00 0.23 -9.51
N LEU A 603 19.96 1.53 -9.20
CA LEU A 603 20.23 2.60 -10.16
C LEU A 603 21.73 2.83 -10.40
N ASP A 604 22.06 3.24 -11.63
CA ASP A 604 23.41 3.54 -12.10
C ASP A 604 23.89 4.95 -11.66
N TRP A 605 23.97 5.19 -10.35
CA TRP A 605 24.35 6.51 -9.80
C TRP A 605 25.70 7.03 -10.27
N TRP A 606 26.61 6.14 -10.67
CA TRP A 606 27.93 6.49 -11.22
C TRP A 606 27.82 7.29 -12.54
N LEU A 607 26.70 7.21 -13.26
CA LEU A 607 26.46 8.02 -14.47
C LEU A 607 26.50 9.53 -14.18
N LEU A 608 26.21 9.94 -12.94
CA LEU A 608 26.33 11.33 -12.51
C LEU A 608 27.77 11.83 -12.39
N GLU A 609 28.79 10.99 -12.63
CA GLU A 609 30.18 11.45 -12.84
C GLU A 609 30.38 12.07 -14.23
N HIS A 610 29.42 11.89 -15.15
CA HIS A 610 29.47 12.38 -16.52
C HIS A 610 28.56 13.61 -16.72
N ALA A 611 29.09 14.62 -17.42
CA ALA A 611 28.42 15.93 -17.56
C ALA A 611 27.06 15.86 -18.29
N GLU A 612 26.89 14.94 -19.22
CA GLU A 612 25.66 14.75 -19.99
C GLU A 612 24.47 14.31 -19.12
N HIS A 613 24.69 13.37 -18.18
CA HIS A 613 23.67 12.92 -17.22
C HIS A 613 23.37 14.00 -16.18
N GLN A 614 24.41 14.70 -15.68
CA GLN A 614 24.22 15.87 -14.84
C GLN A 614 23.40 16.97 -15.54
N GLY A 615 23.56 17.11 -16.85
CA GLY A 615 22.80 18.06 -17.67
C GLY A 615 21.31 17.75 -17.70
N VAL A 616 20.93 16.48 -17.89
CA VAL A 616 19.51 16.04 -17.82
C VAL A 616 18.97 16.19 -16.40
N GLN A 617 19.73 15.79 -15.38
CA GLN A 617 19.31 15.96 -13.98
C GLN A 617 19.08 17.42 -13.62
N ARG A 618 19.96 18.31 -14.07
CA ARG A 618 19.80 19.76 -13.88
C ARG A 618 18.56 20.29 -14.61
N LEU A 619 18.29 19.82 -15.82
CA LEU A 619 17.06 20.18 -16.53
C LEU A 619 15.83 19.78 -15.71
N VAL A 620 15.74 18.54 -15.21
CA VAL A 620 14.57 18.10 -14.43
C VAL A 620 14.40 18.95 -13.17
N ARG A 621 15.50 19.30 -12.49
CA ARG A 621 15.47 20.24 -11.37
C ARG A 621 14.87 21.59 -11.78
N ASP A 622 15.34 22.17 -12.87
CA ASP A 622 14.89 23.49 -13.34
C ASP A 622 13.45 23.45 -13.89
N LEU A 623 13.04 22.34 -14.51
CA LEU A 623 11.65 22.07 -14.93
C LEU A 623 10.71 22.08 -13.72
N ASN A 624 11.07 21.36 -12.65
CA ASN A 624 10.27 21.26 -11.44
C ASN A 624 10.15 22.60 -10.68
N HIS A 625 11.24 23.36 -10.55
CA HIS A 625 11.19 24.68 -9.93
C HIS A 625 10.37 25.68 -10.75
N THR A 626 10.47 25.63 -12.08
CA THR A 626 9.67 26.49 -12.95
C THR A 626 8.20 26.09 -12.92
N TYR A 627 7.90 24.79 -12.92
CA TYR A 627 6.55 24.25 -12.80
C TYR A 627 5.86 24.71 -11.52
N THR A 628 6.51 24.53 -10.37
CA THR A 628 5.95 24.97 -9.09
C THR A 628 5.77 26.48 -8.98
N ALA A 629 6.63 27.27 -9.65
CA ALA A 629 6.56 28.72 -9.63
C ALA A 629 5.56 29.34 -10.63
N SER A 630 5.10 28.59 -11.63
CA SER A 630 4.25 29.09 -12.72
C SER A 630 2.84 28.46 -12.69
N PRO A 631 1.82 29.15 -12.16
CA PRO A 631 0.43 28.66 -12.16
C PRO A 631 -0.12 28.30 -13.53
N ALA A 632 0.44 28.84 -14.62
CA ALA A 632 0.07 28.45 -15.98
C ALA A 632 0.26 26.95 -16.26
N LEU A 633 1.24 26.32 -15.62
CA LEU A 633 1.58 24.93 -15.87
C LEU A 633 0.73 23.91 -15.10
N TRP A 634 -0.04 24.33 -14.08
CA TRP A 634 -0.78 23.38 -13.22
C TRP A 634 -2.16 23.82 -12.73
N SER A 635 -2.45 25.12 -12.64
CA SER A 635 -3.68 25.59 -11.98
C SER A 635 -4.95 25.31 -12.78
N GLN A 636 -4.82 25.01 -14.08
CA GLN A 636 -5.92 24.78 -15.01
C GLN A 636 -5.72 23.54 -15.88
N ASP A 637 -5.02 22.50 -15.39
CA ASP A 637 -4.79 21.26 -16.15
C ASP A 637 -6.09 20.56 -16.58
N THR A 638 -7.13 20.66 -15.75
CA THR A 638 -8.39 19.92 -15.91
C THR A 638 -9.49 20.73 -16.61
N THR A 639 -9.15 21.86 -17.22
CA THR A 639 -10.09 22.67 -18.02
C THR A 639 -9.49 23.06 -19.37
N PRO A 640 -10.28 23.06 -20.47
CA PRO A 640 -9.83 23.57 -21.76
C PRO A 640 -9.30 25.00 -21.73
N ASP A 641 -9.76 25.82 -20.77
CA ASP A 641 -9.31 27.21 -20.60
C ASP A 641 -7.82 27.32 -20.26
N GLY A 642 -7.20 26.23 -19.77
CA GLY A 642 -5.78 26.16 -19.43
C GLY A 642 -4.83 26.03 -20.63
N PHE A 643 -5.36 25.87 -21.85
CA PHE A 643 -4.57 25.53 -23.04
C PHE A 643 -5.09 26.22 -24.31
N THR A 644 -4.19 26.61 -25.20
CA THR A 644 -4.55 27.05 -26.56
C THR A 644 -3.44 26.70 -27.54
N TRP A 645 -3.77 26.05 -28.67
CA TRP A 645 -2.82 25.86 -29.76
C TRP A 645 -2.44 27.20 -30.40
N ILE A 646 -1.15 27.42 -30.63
CA ILE A 646 -0.66 28.43 -31.59
C ILE A 646 -0.58 27.76 -32.96
N ASP A 647 0.17 26.66 -33.03
CA ASP A 647 0.24 25.77 -34.18
C ASP A 647 0.57 24.35 -33.73
N GLY A 648 -0.40 23.44 -33.81
CA GLY A 648 -0.24 22.00 -33.61
C GLY A 648 -0.22 21.20 -34.92
N GLY A 649 -0.22 21.88 -36.08
CA GLY A 649 -0.31 21.27 -37.40
C GLY A 649 1.00 21.26 -38.19
N ASN A 650 2.10 21.79 -37.63
CA ASN A 650 3.40 21.89 -38.31
C ASN A 650 4.17 20.55 -38.32
N ALA A 651 3.53 19.53 -38.89
CA ALA A 651 4.06 18.19 -39.04
C ALA A 651 5.32 18.15 -39.91
N ALA A 652 5.38 18.95 -40.98
CA ALA A 652 6.50 18.97 -41.91
C ALA A 652 7.82 19.39 -41.23
N ASP A 653 7.74 20.26 -40.22
CA ASP A 653 8.91 20.69 -39.46
C ASP A 653 9.12 19.94 -38.14
N ASN A 654 8.17 19.09 -37.73
CA ASN A 654 8.09 18.46 -36.41
C ASN A 654 8.00 19.49 -35.26
N VAL A 655 7.25 20.57 -35.46
CA VAL A 655 7.14 21.65 -34.48
C VAL A 655 5.74 21.69 -33.90
N LEU A 656 5.66 21.84 -32.57
CA LEU A 656 4.43 22.13 -31.84
C LEU A 656 4.60 23.45 -31.11
N SER A 657 3.56 24.29 -31.09
CA SER A 657 3.54 25.51 -30.30
C SER A 657 2.17 25.77 -29.68
N PHE A 658 2.15 26.09 -28.40
CA PHE A 658 0.91 26.28 -27.65
C PHE A 658 1.11 27.22 -26.45
N ILE A 659 -0.01 27.66 -25.89
CA ILE A 659 -0.10 28.54 -24.73
C ILE A 659 -0.68 27.73 -23.57
N ARG A 660 -0.08 27.90 -22.40
CA ARG A 660 -0.61 27.50 -21.10
C ARG A 660 -1.11 28.73 -20.35
N HIS A 661 -2.30 28.63 -19.77
CA HIS A 661 -2.99 29.73 -19.12
C HIS A 661 -3.14 29.47 -17.61
N GLY A 662 -2.62 30.39 -16.80
CA GLY A 662 -2.82 30.38 -15.35
C GLY A 662 -4.18 30.94 -14.96
N SER A 663 -4.74 30.43 -13.87
CA SER A 663 -5.97 30.97 -13.26
C SER A 663 -5.79 32.42 -12.75
N ASP A 664 -4.55 32.85 -12.56
CA ASP A 664 -4.14 34.21 -12.20
C ASP A 664 -3.87 35.12 -13.42
N GLY A 665 -4.02 34.60 -14.63
CA GLY A 665 -3.77 35.29 -15.89
C GLY A 665 -2.33 35.24 -16.40
N GLU A 666 -1.44 34.47 -15.74
CA GLU A 666 -0.11 34.15 -16.27
C GLU A 666 -0.22 33.41 -17.60
N LEU A 667 0.68 33.70 -18.54
CA LEU A 667 0.78 33.03 -19.83
C LEU A 667 2.18 32.45 -19.99
N LEU A 668 2.25 31.18 -20.36
CA LEU A 668 3.47 30.52 -20.78
C LEU A 668 3.28 29.98 -22.20
N VAL A 669 4.17 30.34 -23.11
CA VAL A 669 4.19 29.80 -24.47
C VAL A 669 5.27 28.74 -24.55
N ALA A 670 4.89 27.52 -24.93
CA ALA A 670 5.79 26.41 -25.15
C ALA A 670 5.94 26.15 -26.65
N VAL A 671 7.18 25.97 -27.11
CA VAL A 671 7.49 25.61 -28.49
C VAL A 671 8.46 24.43 -28.49
N ALA A 672 8.03 23.29 -29.01
CA ALA A 672 8.84 22.08 -29.10
C ALA A 672 9.23 21.82 -30.56
N ASN A 673 10.54 21.77 -30.83
CA ASN A 673 11.11 21.36 -32.11
C ASN A 673 11.68 19.94 -31.98
N PHE A 674 10.96 18.96 -32.52
CA PHE A 674 11.39 17.56 -32.54
C PHE A 674 12.19 17.20 -33.81
N SER A 675 12.75 18.19 -34.50
CA SER A 675 13.70 17.98 -35.61
C SER A 675 15.14 18.27 -35.16
N PRO A 676 16.15 17.52 -35.67
CA PRO A 676 17.57 17.84 -35.45
C PRO A 676 18.04 19.06 -36.23
N LEU A 677 17.16 19.69 -37.02
CA LEU A 677 17.47 20.92 -37.75
C LEU A 677 17.17 22.14 -36.89
N VAL A 678 18.14 23.06 -36.84
CA VAL A 678 17.91 24.42 -36.35
C VAL A 678 16.95 25.13 -37.30
N ARG A 679 15.89 25.75 -36.75
CA ARG A 679 14.98 26.59 -37.54
C ARG A 679 15.29 28.06 -37.26
N HIS A 680 16.03 28.68 -38.16
CA HIS A 680 16.21 30.12 -38.16
C HIS A 680 14.98 30.83 -38.72
N ASP A 681 14.82 32.09 -38.33
CA ASP A 681 13.78 32.97 -38.84
C ASP A 681 12.35 32.39 -38.73
N PHE A 682 12.09 31.59 -37.69
CA PHE A 682 10.79 30.97 -37.48
C PHE A 682 9.78 32.01 -36.99
N GLY A 683 8.70 32.20 -37.73
CA GLY A 683 7.63 33.13 -37.37
C GLY A 683 6.70 32.53 -36.33
N LEU A 684 6.50 33.22 -35.20
CA LEU A 684 5.58 32.82 -34.14
C LEU A 684 4.67 33.99 -33.79
N HIS A 685 3.35 33.76 -33.77
CA HIS A 685 2.38 34.75 -33.33
C HIS A 685 2.08 34.55 -31.84
N LEU A 686 2.39 35.55 -31.02
CA LEU A 686 2.24 35.50 -29.56
C LEU A 686 0.96 36.19 -29.11
N PRO A 687 0.35 35.74 -28.00
CA PRO A 687 -0.95 36.24 -27.55
C PRO A 687 -0.94 37.69 -27.05
N ARG A 688 0.26 38.25 -26.77
CA ARG A 688 0.44 39.63 -26.32
C ARG A 688 1.68 40.22 -26.97
N THR A 689 1.61 41.52 -27.27
CA THR A 689 2.78 42.27 -27.73
C THR A 689 3.71 42.58 -26.56
N GLY A 690 5.02 42.67 -26.84
CA GLY A 690 6.03 42.99 -25.85
C GLY A 690 7.30 42.14 -25.97
N THR A 691 8.13 42.19 -24.94
CA THR A 691 9.32 41.36 -24.81
C THR A 691 8.98 40.13 -24.00
N TRP A 692 9.15 38.95 -24.59
CA TRP A 692 8.98 37.66 -23.93
C TRP A 692 10.34 37.10 -23.56
N ARG A 693 10.50 36.71 -22.30
CA ARG A 693 11.71 36.08 -21.78
C ARG A 693 11.74 34.60 -22.16
N GLU A 694 12.89 34.12 -22.64
CA GLU A 694 13.19 32.69 -22.76
C GLU A 694 13.46 32.14 -21.35
N THR A 695 12.44 31.57 -20.71
CA THR A 695 12.52 31.04 -19.34
C THR A 695 13.12 29.64 -19.29
N LEU A 696 12.89 28.86 -20.33
CA LEU A 696 13.51 27.55 -20.52
C LEU A 696 13.99 27.43 -21.96
N ASN A 697 15.18 26.85 -22.13
CA ASN A 697 15.67 26.34 -23.41
C ASN A 697 16.42 25.04 -23.14
N THR A 698 15.83 23.91 -23.53
CA THR A 698 16.41 22.59 -23.25
C THR A 698 17.70 22.31 -24.05
N ASP A 699 18.06 23.17 -25.01
CA ASP A 699 19.34 23.13 -25.74
C ASP A 699 20.43 24.01 -25.11
N ALA A 700 20.17 24.67 -23.98
CA ALA A 700 21.20 25.44 -23.29
C ALA A 700 22.43 24.57 -22.96
N ALA A 701 23.64 25.15 -23.06
CA ALA A 701 24.90 24.45 -22.77
C ALA A 701 24.95 23.85 -21.35
N THR A 702 24.27 24.48 -20.38
CA THR A 702 24.18 24.01 -18.98
C THR A 702 23.49 22.64 -18.85
N TYR A 703 22.67 22.26 -19.84
CA TYR A 703 22.02 20.95 -19.93
C TYR A 703 22.72 19.99 -20.92
N GLY A 704 23.84 20.41 -21.52
CA GLY A 704 24.57 19.64 -22.54
C GLY A 704 24.06 19.82 -23.97
N GLY A 705 23.26 20.86 -24.25
CA GLY A 705 22.84 21.19 -25.60
C GLY A 705 23.85 22.03 -26.39
N SER A 706 23.49 22.37 -27.63
CA SER A 706 24.33 23.13 -28.57
C SER A 706 24.33 24.64 -28.31
N ASN A 707 23.52 25.10 -27.35
CA ASN A 707 23.36 26.48 -26.94
C ASN A 707 22.81 27.40 -28.03
N VAL A 708 22.05 26.84 -28.97
CA VAL A 708 21.23 27.61 -29.91
C VAL A 708 20.00 28.13 -29.15
N GLY A 709 19.55 29.34 -29.45
CA GLY A 709 18.42 29.96 -28.74
C GLY A 709 18.26 31.42 -29.10
N ASN A 710 17.49 32.15 -28.29
CA ASN A 710 17.07 33.53 -28.60
C ASN A 710 17.79 34.59 -27.76
N MET A 711 18.98 34.28 -27.23
CA MET A 711 19.79 35.20 -26.41
C MET A 711 19.04 35.77 -25.18
N GLY A 712 18.08 35.01 -24.64
CA GLY A 712 17.38 35.28 -23.38
C GLY A 712 16.01 35.97 -23.50
N ALA A 713 15.70 36.61 -24.63
CA ALA A 713 14.38 37.20 -24.85
C ALA A 713 14.09 37.44 -26.34
N ILE A 714 12.80 37.47 -26.69
CA ILE A 714 12.28 37.83 -28.01
C ILE A 714 11.34 39.03 -27.88
N THR A 715 11.23 39.84 -28.92
CA THR A 715 10.31 40.99 -28.93
C THR A 715 9.36 40.87 -30.12
N THR A 716 8.08 41.05 -29.87
CA THR A 716 7.08 41.06 -30.94
C THR A 716 7.04 42.41 -31.65
N ASP A 717 6.57 42.43 -32.89
CA ASP A 717 6.07 43.66 -33.51
C ASP A 717 4.69 44.07 -32.97
N ASP A 718 4.14 45.16 -33.51
CA ASP A 718 2.82 45.71 -33.14
C ASP A 718 1.65 44.77 -33.46
N SER A 719 1.88 43.79 -34.34
CA SER A 719 0.90 42.76 -34.70
C SER A 719 1.05 41.47 -33.89
N GLY A 720 1.95 41.42 -32.90
CA GLY A 720 2.18 40.24 -32.06
C GLY A 720 3.06 39.17 -32.71
N TRP A 721 3.65 39.44 -33.87
CA TRP A 721 4.56 38.51 -34.53
C TRP A 721 5.98 38.66 -34.00
N ALA A 722 6.64 37.54 -33.75
CA ALA A 722 8.05 37.46 -33.42
C ALA A 722 8.77 36.52 -34.40
N THR A 723 10.04 36.82 -34.67
CA THR A 723 10.95 35.94 -35.39
C THR A 723 11.91 35.32 -34.40
N ILE A 724 11.91 34.00 -34.31
CA ILE A 724 12.68 33.25 -33.31
C ILE A 724 13.58 32.20 -33.96
N THR A 725 14.62 31.78 -33.25
CA THR A 725 15.42 30.62 -33.60
C THR A 725 14.98 29.44 -32.74
N LEU A 726 14.55 28.35 -33.39
CA LEU A 726 14.25 27.09 -32.71
C LEU A 726 15.52 26.21 -32.69
N PRO A 727 16.04 25.85 -31.51
CA PRO A 727 17.16 24.94 -31.37
C PRO A 727 16.78 23.54 -31.86
N PRO A 728 17.76 22.69 -32.21
CA PRO A 728 17.50 21.36 -32.70
C PRO A 728 17.17 20.41 -31.54
N LEU A 729 16.11 19.59 -31.68
CA LEU A 729 15.66 18.64 -30.66
C LEU A 729 15.53 19.31 -29.29
N ALA A 730 14.67 20.33 -29.21
CA ALA A 730 14.56 21.16 -28.01
C ALA A 730 13.15 21.68 -27.79
N THR A 731 12.84 21.96 -26.53
CA THR A 731 11.65 22.69 -26.11
C THR A 731 12.07 24.02 -25.50
N ILE A 732 11.39 25.09 -25.90
CA ILE A 732 11.56 26.44 -25.34
C ILE A 732 10.28 26.85 -24.63
N TRP A 733 10.41 27.49 -23.47
CA TRP A 733 9.32 28.21 -22.81
C TRP A 733 9.57 29.71 -22.82
N LEU A 734 8.50 30.45 -23.06
CA LEU A 734 8.48 31.90 -23.12
C LEU A 734 7.44 32.45 -22.16
N THR A 735 7.79 33.44 -21.37
CA THR A 735 6.86 34.19 -20.52
C THR A 735 6.98 35.68 -20.81
N LEU A 736 5.88 36.42 -20.70
CA LEU A 736 5.86 37.86 -20.92
C LEU A 736 6.61 38.63 -19.81
#